data_AF-A0A963F1W6-F1
#
_entry.id   AF-A0A963F1W6-F1
#
_cell.length_a   1.000
_cell.length_b   1.000
_cell.length_c   1.000
_cell.angle_alpha   90.00
_cell.angle_beta   90.00
_cell.angle_gamma   90.00
#
_symmetry.space_group_name_H-M   'P 1'
#
loop_
_entity.id
_entity.type
_entity.pdbx_description
1 polymer ?
#
loop_
_entity_poly.entity_id
_entity_poly.type
_entity_poly.pdbx_seq_one_letter_code
_entity_poly.pdbx_strand_id
1 'polypeptide(L)'
;MSAACSIARLLLAIFIIACCSFGSGMVLAQGSPPRGTDEEISFWAELAFWESVKDSHDMQQLQAYVSAYPDGRFTSLARLRIEALQKATEQGRQPDPSEAGLGDATSPNGVGEPSKAPGETFRDCEVCPRMVVVPAGSFEMGSNQNRPEEQPPHEVQISRPFAIGIHEISVDEWDACLREGSCRAHPEQGSGGGLPMANLSWNDTRDYLNWLSAKSGQEYRLPSEAEWEYATRAGTLTSYWWGNAPAANRANCSDCDPSQPSQGASPGGTYAANPFGLYDVHGNVWEWTQDCWNPNYRGAPADGSPWLRGDCLSRVLRGGSWALEHDYMRASRRGRYDRDVRYYLNGFRVVREVPVSVATSPEAELPEFATAVSDAANRVFSAAAQSTPAGQSFVVDPLIDGLSGFESAATRRMEEIITSRVRSSFPGFTVKSFSQPNASRSRLVSIGTFTGVNKQRKTRGQREAFRICLVLLDLEAGKVLSKAKLFSRSEGVDITPTAFYRDNPVWIADPATQAYIKTCQATQPGDSIDPLYGKHVRTAALLNEAIDAYETGQYENSRNLFRLASQSPGGDQLRTQVGLYLTNWRLGSQEQTANAVSRIVKTGMDSKKIGIILPFGPGSTRLREDEPQHREVSNLWLTQIAKEAVERGSCLEIIGHTHALGPEMLNQRLAIRRAEFVKQQMQSAEPRLANRMLAVGRGTDDNLIGSRTGDVKDALDRRVEFSVIPCDPAE
;
A
#
# COMPACT_ATOMS: atom_id res chain seq x y z
N MET A 1 72.31 33.06 -37.55
CA MET A 1 72.25 34.16 -38.52
C MET A 1 70.92 34.89 -38.32
N SER A 2 71.00 36.17 -37.89
CA SER A 2 69.97 37.25 -37.80
C SER A 2 68.58 36.96 -37.23
N ALA A 3 67.86 37.86 -36.53
CA ALA A 3 68.09 39.08 -35.77
C ALA A 3 66.69 39.49 -35.24
N ALA A 4 66.65 40.12 -34.05
CA ALA A 4 65.60 40.90 -33.39
C ALA A 4 64.24 41.20 -34.08
N CYS A 5 63.12 41.14 -33.34
CA CYS A 5 62.39 42.33 -32.82
C CYS A 5 61.03 41.99 -32.11
N SER A 6 60.70 42.79 -31.09
CA SER A 6 59.37 43.10 -30.51
C SER A 6 58.56 42.11 -29.65
N ILE A 7 58.70 42.31 -28.32
CA ILE A 7 57.65 42.77 -27.38
C ILE A 7 56.22 42.22 -27.58
N ALA A 8 55.79 41.31 -26.70
CA ALA A 8 54.70 41.54 -25.72
C ALA A 8 54.34 40.26 -24.92
N ARG A 9 54.16 40.47 -23.62
CA ARG A 9 53.65 39.58 -22.54
C ARG A 9 52.45 38.73 -23.01
N LEU A 10 52.16 37.52 -22.50
CA LEU A 10 52.23 37.00 -21.14
C LEU A 10 51.98 35.46 -21.17
N LEU A 11 52.43 34.78 -20.12
CA LEU A 11 52.09 33.43 -19.62
C LEU A 11 53.03 32.26 -20.00
N LEU A 12 53.97 31.96 -19.10
CA LEU A 12 54.59 30.65 -18.96
C LEU A 12 54.44 30.16 -17.52
N ALA A 13 54.15 28.88 -17.41
CA ALA A 13 53.87 28.14 -16.20
C ALA A 13 55.12 27.49 -15.57
N ILE A 14 54.87 26.88 -14.41
CA ILE A 14 55.48 25.67 -13.81
C ILE A 14 56.83 25.77 -13.05
N PHE A 15 56.84 25.36 -11.77
CA PHE A 15 57.41 24.10 -11.19
C PHE A 15 57.93 24.23 -9.74
N ILE A 16 57.31 23.44 -8.85
CA ILE A 16 57.74 22.66 -7.66
C ILE A 16 59.18 22.86 -7.09
N ILE A 17 59.33 23.01 -5.75
CA ILE A 17 60.08 22.14 -4.78
C ILE A 17 60.24 22.83 -3.40
N ALA A 18 60.18 22.00 -2.36
CA ALA A 18 60.06 22.23 -0.92
C ALA A 18 61.24 22.90 -0.18
N CYS A 19 60.97 23.59 0.94
CA CYS A 19 61.44 23.20 2.29
C CYS A 19 60.83 24.07 3.40
N CYS A 20 60.66 23.46 4.58
CA CYS A 20 60.00 23.94 5.80
C CYS A 20 60.62 25.20 6.43
N SER A 21 59.79 26.07 7.03
CA SER A 21 59.82 26.51 8.44
C SER A 21 58.90 27.74 8.67
N PHE A 22 58.29 27.78 9.86
CA PHE A 22 57.45 28.84 10.47
C PHE A 22 55.91 28.78 10.24
N GLY A 23 55.21 28.55 11.37
CA GLY A 23 53.76 28.68 11.53
C GLY A 23 53.26 30.12 11.31
N SER A 24 51.96 30.40 11.20
CA SER A 24 50.82 29.82 11.91
C SER A 24 49.52 30.05 11.11
N GLY A 25 48.54 29.16 11.29
CA GLY A 25 47.10 29.47 11.23
C GLY A 25 46.44 29.69 9.85
N MET A 26 45.83 28.65 9.29
CA MET A 26 44.52 28.74 8.61
C MET A 26 44.00 27.34 8.24
N VAL A 27 42.90 26.92 8.86
CA VAL A 27 42.15 25.71 8.46
C VAL A 27 41.29 26.08 7.25
N LEU A 28 41.46 25.31 6.17
CA LEU A 28 40.70 25.43 4.92
C LEU A 28 39.25 24.97 5.14
N ALA A 29 38.31 25.87 4.85
CA ALA A 29 36.91 25.54 4.65
C ALA A 29 36.75 24.78 3.32
N GLN A 30 36.26 23.55 3.38
CA GLN A 30 35.73 22.85 2.21
C GLN A 30 34.35 23.42 1.89
N GLY A 31 34.19 23.97 0.69
CA GLY A 31 32.91 24.49 0.21
C GLY A 31 31.88 23.38 0.00
N SER A 32 30.71 23.55 0.58
CA SER A 32 29.49 22.77 0.27
C SER A 32 29.00 23.10 -1.15
N PRO A 33 28.31 22.18 -1.85
CA PRO A 33 27.60 22.52 -3.09
C PRO A 33 26.48 23.53 -2.79
N PRO A 34 26.07 24.38 -3.76
CA PRO A 34 25.15 25.47 -3.47
C PRO A 34 23.77 24.92 -3.12
N ARG A 35 23.19 25.43 -2.03
CA ARG A 35 21.76 25.27 -1.70
C ARG A 35 20.97 26.04 -2.76
N GLY A 36 20.12 25.35 -3.52
CA GLY A 36 19.13 26.02 -4.37
C GLY A 36 18.28 26.97 -3.54
N THR A 37 18.04 28.18 -4.03
CA THR A 37 17.25 29.19 -3.34
C THR A 37 15.75 28.82 -3.38
N ASP A 38 14.98 29.29 -2.39
CA ASP A 38 13.55 28.99 -2.25
C ASP A 38 12.71 29.34 -3.50
N GLU A 39 13.17 30.27 -4.35
CA GLU A 39 12.51 30.63 -5.61
C GLU A 39 12.68 29.58 -6.72
N GLU A 40 13.84 28.92 -6.83
CA GLU A 40 14.05 27.82 -7.79
C GLU A 40 13.27 26.57 -7.36
N ILE A 41 13.20 26.30 -6.06
CA ILE A 41 12.45 25.16 -5.49
C ILE A 41 10.93 25.38 -5.67
N SER A 42 10.45 26.61 -5.52
CA SER A 42 9.05 26.99 -5.79
C SER A 42 8.69 26.83 -7.27
N PHE A 43 9.59 27.22 -8.19
CA PHE A 43 9.38 27.08 -9.63
C PHE A 43 9.21 25.63 -10.09
N TRP A 44 10.08 24.72 -9.64
CA TRP A 44 9.98 23.30 -10.05
C TRP A 44 8.76 22.60 -9.42
N ALA A 45 8.34 22.99 -8.22
CA ALA A 45 7.12 22.48 -7.59
C ALA A 45 5.86 22.96 -8.32
N GLU A 46 5.81 24.24 -8.68
CA GLU A 46 4.71 24.81 -9.47
C GLU A 46 4.67 24.20 -10.88
N LEU A 47 5.83 24.10 -11.56
CA LEU A 47 5.93 23.52 -12.90
C LEU A 47 5.51 22.05 -12.90
N ALA A 48 5.89 21.26 -11.89
CA ALA A 48 5.46 19.86 -11.80
C ALA A 48 3.95 19.72 -11.54
N PHE A 49 3.34 20.61 -10.74
CA PHE A 49 1.90 20.62 -10.56
C PHE A 49 1.21 21.00 -11.87
N TRP A 50 1.68 22.07 -12.53
CA TRP A 50 1.17 22.51 -13.82
C TRP A 50 1.27 21.42 -14.89
N GLU A 51 2.43 20.79 -15.06
CA GLU A 51 2.64 19.67 -16.00
C GLU A 51 1.69 18.50 -15.75
N SER A 52 1.24 18.30 -14.50
CA SER A 52 0.29 17.23 -14.16
C SER A 52 -1.17 17.56 -14.48
N VAL A 53 -1.54 18.84 -14.56
CA VAL A 53 -2.93 19.27 -14.78
C VAL A 53 -3.17 19.97 -16.10
N LYS A 54 -2.12 20.43 -16.81
CA LYS A 54 -2.23 21.28 -18.01
C LYS A 54 -3.06 20.68 -19.13
N ASP A 55 -3.10 19.35 -19.21
CA ASP A 55 -3.84 18.59 -20.23
C ASP A 55 -5.13 17.97 -19.68
N SER A 56 -5.46 18.22 -18.40
CA SER A 56 -6.68 17.71 -17.78
C SER A 56 -7.93 18.30 -18.43
N HIS A 57 -8.95 17.45 -18.59
CA HIS A 57 -10.31 17.83 -19.00
C HIS A 57 -11.24 18.00 -17.80
N ASP A 58 -10.73 17.78 -16.59
CA ASP A 58 -11.44 18.00 -15.34
C ASP A 58 -11.15 19.42 -14.82
N MET A 59 -12.17 20.28 -14.91
CA MET A 59 -12.10 21.66 -14.41
C MET A 59 -11.67 21.75 -12.95
N GLN A 60 -12.00 20.77 -12.10
CA GLN A 60 -11.68 20.83 -10.67
C GLN A 60 -10.17 20.70 -10.42
N GLN A 61 -9.45 19.96 -11.26
CA GLN A 61 -8.00 19.80 -11.16
C GLN A 61 -7.27 21.09 -11.57
N LEU A 62 -7.76 21.77 -12.62
CA LEU A 62 -7.25 23.08 -13.01
C LEU A 62 -7.58 24.15 -11.94
N GLN A 63 -8.76 24.07 -11.32
CA GLN A 63 -9.13 24.95 -10.20
C GLN A 63 -8.27 24.71 -8.95
N ALA A 64 -7.90 23.46 -8.69
CA ALA A 64 -6.99 23.10 -7.60
C ALA A 64 -5.60 23.69 -7.83
N TYR A 65 -5.09 23.69 -9.07
CA TYR A 65 -3.85 24.38 -9.42
C TYR A 65 -3.95 25.90 -9.20
N VAL A 66 -5.01 26.54 -9.70
CA VAL A 66 -5.24 27.99 -9.51
C VAL A 66 -5.35 28.35 -8.03
N SER A 67 -5.89 27.46 -7.20
CA SER A 67 -6.04 27.66 -5.75
C SER A 67 -4.72 27.46 -5.00
N ALA A 68 -3.89 26.50 -5.43
CA ALA A 68 -2.57 26.24 -4.85
C ALA A 68 -1.55 27.32 -5.23
N TYR A 69 -1.69 27.92 -6.41
CA TYR A 69 -0.79 28.94 -6.95
C TYR A 69 -1.56 30.14 -7.51
N PRO A 70 -2.20 30.98 -6.68
CA PRO A 70 -3.08 32.06 -7.15
C PRO A 70 -2.38 33.14 -7.99
N ASP A 71 -1.08 33.36 -7.72
CA ASP A 71 -0.18 34.26 -8.47
C ASP A 71 0.89 33.48 -9.26
N GLY A 72 0.62 32.19 -9.51
CA GLY A 72 1.50 31.28 -10.24
C GLY A 72 1.70 31.66 -11.71
N ARG A 73 2.86 31.27 -12.25
CA ARG A 73 3.28 31.53 -13.63
C ARG A 73 2.34 30.94 -14.68
N PHE A 74 1.66 29.83 -14.38
CA PHE A 74 0.73 29.19 -15.32
C PHE A 74 -0.74 29.40 -14.95
N THR A 75 -1.04 30.19 -13.92
CA THR A 75 -2.40 30.40 -13.41
C THR A 75 -3.31 31.06 -14.43
N SER A 76 -2.77 31.96 -15.25
CA SER A 76 -3.49 32.55 -16.38
C SER A 76 -3.85 31.51 -17.45
N LEU A 77 -2.95 30.57 -17.76
CA LEU A 77 -3.23 29.47 -18.69
C LEU A 77 -4.28 28.50 -18.13
N ALA A 78 -4.20 28.19 -16.83
CA ALA A 78 -5.17 27.35 -16.16
C ALA A 78 -6.58 27.96 -16.17
N ARG A 79 -6.70 29.27 -15.89
CA ARG A 79 -7.98 30.01 -15.98
C ARG A 79 -8.54 30.00 -17.40
N LEU A 80 -7.70 30.24 -18.42
CA LEU A 80 -8.13 30.17 -19.82
C LEU A 80 -8.62 28.77 -20.22
N ARG A 81 -8.01 27.71 -19.70
CA ARG A 81 -8.44 26.34 -19.98
C ARG A 81 -9.73 25.97 -19.24
N ILE A 82 -9.90 26.45 -18.01
CA ILE A 82 -11.17 26.34 -17.28
C ILE A 82 -12.30 27.03 -18.07
N GLU A 83 -12.08 28.25 -18.57
CA GLU A 83 -13.07 28.96 -19.39
C GLU A 83 -13.38 28.23 -20.70
N ALA A 84 -12.37 27.63 -21.35
CA ALA A 84 -12.56 26.85 -22.57
C ALA A 84 -13.40 25.59 -22.31
N LEU A 85 -13.14 24.89 -21.20
CA LEU A 85 -13.91 23.72 -20.78
C LEU A 85 -15.35 24.08 -20.37
N GLN A 86 -15.55 25.23 -19.72
CA GLN A 86 -16.88 25.76 -19.42
C GLN A 86 -17.67 26.06 -20.70
N LYS A 87 -17.05 26.76 -21.66
CA LYS A 87 -17.68 27.07 -22.95
C LYS A 87 -17.98 25.81 -23.77
N ALA A 88 -17.12 24.80 -23.74
CA ALA A 88 -17.38 23.51 -24.39
C ALA A 88 -18.57 22.77 -23.74
N THR A 89 -18.71 22.88 -22.42
CA THR A 89 -19.83 22.30 -21.66
C THR A 89 -21.15 23.04 -21.92
N GLU A 90 -21.08 24.35 -22.12
CA GLU A 90 -22.23 25.19 -22.49
C GLU A 90 -22.63 25.01 -23.97
N GLN A 91 -21.67 24.84 -24.88
CA GLN A 91 -21.91 24.60 -26.32
C GLN A 91 -22.39 23.18 -26.62
N GLY A 92 -22.12 22.21 -25.74
CA GLY A 92 -22.70 20.86 -25.76
C GLY A 92 -24.13 20.78 -25.21
N ARG A 93 -24.73 21.90 -24.79
CA ARG A 93 -26.08 21.95 -24.21
C ARG A 93 -27.06 22.66 -25.15
N GLN A 94 -27.45 21.99 -26.23
CA GLN A 94 -28.75 22.27 -26.85
C GLN A 94 -29.83 21.40 -26.17
N PRO A 95 -31.02 21.95 -25.88
CA PRO A 95 -32.10 21.19 -25.23
C PRO A 95 -32.78 20.28 -26.27
N ASP A 96 -32.86 18.99 -25.96
CA ASP A 96 -33.63 18.02 -26.75
C ASP A 96 -35.13 18.14 -26.44
N PRO A 97 -36.00 18.45 -27.42
CA PRO A 97 -37.44 18.42 -27.27
C PRO A 97 -37.95 17.01 -27.61
N SER A 98 -37.97 16.09 -26.64
CA SER A 98 -38.79 14.88 -26.75
C SER A 98 -39.04 14.17 -25.42
N GLU A 99 -39.88 14.78 -24.58
CA GLU A 99 -40.90 13.98 -23.89
C GLU A 99 -41.89 13.47 -24.95
N ALA A 100 -41.67 12.27 -25.47
CA ALA A 100 -42.71 11.35 -25.95
C ALA A 100 -42.07 10.11 -26.59
N GLY A 101 -42.39 8.92 -26.04
CA GLY A 101 -42.33 7.69 -26.81
C GLY A 101 -41.63 6.53 -26.13
N LEU A 102 -42.40 5.75 -25.37
CA LEU A 102 -42.11 4.35 -25.09
C LEU A 102 -41.84 3.58 -26.39
N GLY A 103 -40.74 2.84 -26.45
CA GLY A 103 -40.40 1.98 -27.58
C GLY A 103 -39.32 0.96 -27.19
N ASP A 104 -39.77 -0.28 -27.03
CA ASP A 104 -39.05 -1.50 -26.70
C ASP A 104 -37.84 -1.74 -27.64
N ALA A 105 -36.66 -2.00 -27.06
CA ALA A 105 -35.50 -2.52 -27.79
C ALA A 105 -34.65 -3.39 -26.85
N THR A 106 -34.91 -4.69 -26.94
CA THR A 106 -34.13 -5.79 -26.38
C THR A 106 -32.63 -5.64 -26.62
N SER A 107 -31.86 -5.62 -25.54
CA SER A 107 -30.40 -5.75 -25.56
C SER A 107 -30.01 -7.21 -25.85
N PRO A 108 -29.11 -7.52 -26.79
CA PRO A 108 -28.71 -8.90 -27.04
C PRO A 108 -27.79 -9.40 -25.91
N ASN A 109 -28.13 -10.59 -25.43
CA ASN A 109 -27.44 -11.36 -24.40
C ASN A 109 -25.91 -11.32 -24.51
N GLY A 110 -25.25 -11.00 -23.39
CA GLY A 110 -23.83 -11.25 -23.18
C GLY A 110 -23.54 -12.74 -23.20
N VAL A 111 -22.93 -13.21 -24.28
CA VAL A 111 -22.30 -14.53 -24.34
C VAL A 111 -20.89 -14.35 -23.77
N GLY A 112 -20.64 -14.87 -22.57
CA GLY A 112 -19.30 -14.88 -21.98
C GLY A 112 -18.33 -15.66 -22.87
N GLU A 113 -17.11 -15.14 -23.04
CA GLU A 113 -16.05 -15.84 -23.77
C GLU A 113 -15.79 -17.23 -23.15
N PRO A 114 -15.63 -18.28 -23.97
CA PRO A 114 -15.21 -19.59 -23.47
C PRO A 114 -13.85 -19.51 -22.77
N SER A 115 -13.72 -20.18 -21.62
CA SER A 115 -12.46 -20.24 -20.86
C SER A 115 -11.36 -20.91 -21.68
N LYS A 116 -10.20 -20.24 -21.78
CA LYS A 116 -9.05 -20.71 -22.55
C LYS A 116 -8.26 -21.76 -21.76
N ALA A 117 -7.91 -22.87 -22.38
CA ALA A 117 -7.21 -23.99 -21.73
C ALA A 117 -5.69 -23.76 -21.69
N PRO A 118 -4.93 -24.31 -20.70
CA PRO A 118 -3.48 -24.26 -20.72
C PRO A 118 -2.87 -24.81 -22.02
N GLY A 119 -1.88 -24.11 -22.56
CA GLY A 119 -1.26 -24.38 -23.87
C GLY A 119 -2.02 -23.83 -25.07
N GLU A 120 -3.24 -23.31 -24.89
CA GLU A 120 -3.99 -22.65 -25.96
C GLU A 120 -3.33 -21.34 -26.39
N THR A 121 -3.18 -21.13 -27.71
CA THR A 121 -2.65 -19.89 -28.27
C THR A 121 -3.75 -19.06 -28.92
N PHE A 122 -3.75 -17.75 -28.71
CA PHE A 122 -4.78 -16.85 -29.25
C PHE A 122 -4.23 -15.44 -29.56
N ARG A 123 -5.06 -14.61 -30.20
CA ARG A 123 -4.90 -13.16 -30.35
C ARG A 123 -6.25 -12.50 -30.11
N ASP A 124 -6.28 -11.40 -29.37
CA ASP A 124 -7.53 -10.68 -29.05
C ASP A 124 -7.96 -9.69 -30.16
N CYS A 125 -7.03 -9.32 -31.04
CA CYS A 125 -7.31 -8.47 -32.21
C CYS A 125 -6.24 -8.68 -33.30
N GLU A 126 -6.46 -8.14 -34.49
CA GLU A 126 -5.56 -8.31 -35.65
C GLU A 126 -4.13 -7.82 -35.37
N VAL A 127 -4.02 -6.69 -34.65
CA VAL A 127 -2.75 -6.04 -34.30
C VAL A 127 -2.26 -6.38 -32.88
N CYS A 128 -2.97 -7.27 -32.18
CA CYS A 128 -2.65 -7.66 -30.81
C CYS A 128 -1.58 -8.76 -30.80
N PRO A 129 -0.73 -8.81 -29.75
CA PRO A 129 0.28 -9.82 -29.63
C PRO A 129 -0.33 -11.22 -29.51
N ARG A 130 0.47 -12.17 -29.96
CA ARG A 130 0.16 -13.59 -29.96
C ARG A 130 0.43 -14.15 -28.56
N MET A 131 -0.59 -14.72 -27.91
CA MET A 131 -0.56 -15.12 -26.50
C MET A 131 -0.63 -16.64 -26.36
N VAL A 132 -0.05 -17.20 -25.28
CA VAL A 132 -0.22 -18.59 -24.86
C VAL A 132 -0.68 -18.66 -23.41
N VAL A 133 -1.62 -19.56 -23.09
CA VAL A 133 -2.08 -19.78 -21.71
C VAL A 133 -1.08 -20.65 -20.95
N VAL A 134 -0.48 -20.09 -19.90
CA VAL A 134 0.42 -20.78 -18.97
C VAL A 134 -0.40 -21.37 -17.82
N PRO A 135 -0.20 -22.65 -17.44
CA PRO A 135 -0.96 -23.30 -16.38
C PRO A 135 -0.62 -22.75 -14.98
N ALA A 136 -1.60 -22.80 -14.07
CA ALA A 136 -1.33 -22.67 -12.64
C ALA A 136 -0.36 -23.77 -12.16
N GLY A 137 0.45 -23.47 -11.15
CA GLY A 137 1.45 -24.40 -10.62
C GLY A 137 2.33 -23.77 -9.56
N SER A 138 3.33 -24.52 -9.09
CA SER A 138 4.35 -24.02 -8.17
C SER A 138 5.74 -24.28 -8.73
N PHE A 139 6.70 -23.42 -8.39
CA PHE A 139 8.09 -23.60 -8.77
C PHE A 139 9.04 -22.98 -7.75
N GLU A 140 10.32 -23.38 -7.79
CA GLU A 140 11.38 -22.74 -7.02
C GLU A 140 11.95 -21.56 -7.82
N MET A 141 11.78 -20.35 -7.30
CA MET A 141 12.28 -19.10 -7.88
C MET A 141 13.63 -18.74 -7.29
N GLY A 142 14.58 -18.33 -8.14
CA GLY A 142 15.92 -17.90 -7.74
C GLY A 142 16.99 -19.00 -7.82
N SER A 143 18.16 -18.73 -7.23
CA SER A 143 19.35 -19.57 -7.29
C SER A 143 20.33 -19.26 -6.16
N ASN A 144 21.04 -20.28 -5.68
CA ASN A 144 22.18 -20.10 -4.76
C ASN A 144 23.52 -19.85 -5.47
N GLN A 145 23.52 -19.74 -6.80
CA GLN A 145 24.74 -19.62 -7.59
C GLN A 145 25.20 -18.16 -7.67
N ASN A 146 26.41 -17.89 -7.16
CA ASN A 146 27.30 -16.77 -7.46
C ASN A 146 26.81 -15.32 -7.18
N ARG A 147 25.50 -15.06 -7.04
CA ARG A 147 24.93 -13.71 -7.03
C ARG A 147 23.92 -13.51 -5.89
N PRO A 148 24.14 -12.56 -4.97
CA PRO A 148 23.22 -12.29 -3.85
C PRO A 148 21.80 -11.92 -4.29
N GLU A 149 21.65 -11.25 -5.43
CA GLU A 149 20.36 -10.80 -5.94
C GLU A 149 19.43 -11.93 -6.36
N GLU A 150 19.97 -13.13 -6.63
CA GLU A 150 19.22 -14.33 -7.01
C GLU A 150 18.84 -15.19 -5.80
N GLN A 151 19.28 -14.82 -4.59
CA GLN A 151 19.14 -15.60 -3.36
C GLN A 151 18.09 -15.04 -2.40
N PRO A 152 17.52 -15.84 -1.49
CA PRO A 152 17.54 -17.31 -1.52
C PRO A 152 16.55 -17.84 -2.55
N PRO A 153 16.78 -19.06 -3.09
CA PRO A 153 15.73 -19.85 -3.71
C PRO A 153 14.53 -19.96 -2.77
N HIS A 154 13.32 -19.80 -3.31
CA HIS A 154 12.08 -19.89 -2.54
C HIS A 154 10.93 -20.42 -3.40
N GLU A 155 9.97 -21.10 -2.78
CA GLU A 155 8.79 -21.60 -3.47
C GLU A 155 7.81 -20.46 -3.78
N VAL A 156 7.31 -20.43 -5.01
CA VAL A 156 6.27 -19.51 -5.47
C VAL A 156 5.12 -20.31 -6.07
N GLN A 157 3.88 -19.96 -5.68
CA GLN A 157 2.65 -20.56 -6.16
C GLN A 157 1.91 -19.62 -7.13
N ILE A 158 1.86 -20.00 -8.40
CA ILE A 158 1.00 -19.40 -9.42
C ILE A 158 -0.40 -20.00 -9.29
N SER A 159 -1.28 -19.31 -8.57
CA SER A 159 -2.60 -19.84 -8.17
C SER A 159 -3.62 -19.96 -9.31
N ARG A 160 -3.41 -19.26 -10.44
CA ARG A 160 -4.34 -19.22 -11.57
C ARG A 160 -3.57 -19.26 -12.89
N PRO A 161 -4.13 -19.86 -13.95
CA PRO A 161 -3.55 -19.74 -15.27
C PRO A 161 -3.61 -18.26 -15.71
N PHE A 162 -2.60 -17.85 -16.47
CA PHE A 162 -2.51 -16.53 -17.09
C PHE A 162 -2.03 -16.69 -18.52
N ALA A 163 -2.31 -15.73 -19.39
CA ALA A 163 -1.78 -15.73 -20.75
C ALA A 163 -0.58 -14.81 -20.83
N ILE A 164 0.47 -15.21 -21.55
CA ILE A 164 1.68 -14.42 -21.74
C ILE A 164 2.04 -14.37 -23.23
N GLY A 165 2.66 -13.27 -23.65
CA GLY A 165 3.16 -13.08 -25.00
C GLY A 165 4.12 -14.19 -25.39
N ILE A 166 3.86 -14.82 -26.54
CA ILE A 166 4.67 -15.91 -27.10
C ILE A 166 6.08 -15.39 -27.45
N HIS A 167 6.17 -14.14 -27.91
CA HIS A 167 7.41 -13.41 -28.19
C HIS A 167 7.44 -12.11 -27.36
N GLU A 168 8.60 -11.43 -27.34
CA GLU A 168 8.63 -10.01 -26.99
C GLU A 168 7.76 -9.19 -27.96
N ILE A 169 7.29 -8.02 -27.53
CA ILE A 169 6.54 -7.11 -28.39
C ILE A 169 7.41 -6.72 -29.58
N SER A 170 6.92 -6.93 -30.78
CA SER A 170 7.63 -6.63 -32.02
C SER A 170 7.54 -5.15 -32.40
N VAL A 171 8.45 -4.72 -33.28
CA VAL A 171 8.40 -3.38 -33.89
C VAL A 171 7.05 -3.14 -34.58
N ASP A 172 6.51 -4.12 -35.30
CA ASP A 172 5.24 -3.98 -36.02
C ASP A 172 4.04 -3.78 -35.07
N GLU A 173 4.04 -4.48 -33.92
CA GLU A 173 3.04 -4.35 -32.87
C GLU A 173 3.14 -2.99 -32.17
N TRP A 174 4.36 -2.52 -31.88
CA TRP A 174 4.60 -1.18 -31.33
C TRP A 174 4.18 -0.07 -32.30
N ASP A 175 4.52 -0.21 -33.58
CA ASP A 175 4.16 0.75 -34.62
C ASP A 175 2.65 0.89 -34.80
N ALA A 176 1.87 -0.15 -34.50
CA ALA A 176 0.40 -0.04 -34.45
C ALA A 176 -0.06 0.96 -33.39
N CYS A 177 0.54 0.92 -32.20
CA CYS A 177 0.27 1.89 -31.13
C CYS A 177 0.72 3.32 -31.51
N LEU A 178 1.84 3.46 -32.23
CA LEU A 178 2.31 4.75 -32.72
C LEU A 178 1.38 5.35 -33.78
N ARG A 179 0.91 4.53 -34.73
CA ARG A 179 -0.03 4.97 -35.78
C ARG A 179 -1.35 5.49 -35.20
N GLU A 180 -1.77 4.96 -34.06
CA GLU A 180 -2.98 5.38 -33.35
C GLU A 180 -2.71 6.51 -32.33
N GLY A 181 -1.49 7.05 -32.29
CA GLY A 181 -1.12 8.20 -31.47
C GLY A 181 -1.10 7.94 -29.96
N SER A 182 -1.19 6.68 -29.54
CA SER A 182 -1.21 6.32 -28.11
C SER A 182 0.19 6.11 -27.54
N CYS A 183 1.11 5.59 -28.35
CA CYS A 183 2.53 5.49 -27.99
C CYS A 183 3.29 6.75 -28.44
N ARG A 184 4.26 7.19 -27.63
CA ARG A 184 5.05 8.41 -27.89
C ARG A 184 6.52 8.13 -28.22
N ALA A 185 7.04 6.99 -27.80
CA ALA A 185 8.44 6.65 -28.07
C ALA A 185 8.58 6.20 -29.53
N HIS A 186 9.46 6.88 -30.27
CA HIS A 186 9.89 6.50 -31.61
C HIS A 186 11.39 6.16 -31.63
N PRO A 187 11.85 5.07 -30.97
CA PRO A 187 13.22 4.62 -31.15
C PRO A 187 13.52 4.29 -32.60
N GLU A 188 14.66 4.76 -33.10
CA GLU A 188 15.17 4.33 -34.40
C GLU A 188 15.52 2.84 -34.34
N GLN A 189 14.73 2.02 -35.04
CA GLN A 189 14.95 0.60 -35.24
C GLN A 189 14.69 0.28 -36.72
N GLY A 190 15.27 -0.82 -37.22
CA GLY A 190 14.95 -1.30 -38.57
C GLY A 190 13.44 -1.58 -38.71
N SER A 191 12.85 -1.21 -39.84
CA SER A 191 11.43 -1.47 -40.10
C SER A 191 11.21 -2.86 -40.69
N GLY A 192 10.21 -3.56 -40.15
CA GLY A 192 9.74 -4.86 -40.65
C GLY A 192 10.63 -6.06 -40.29
N GLY A 193 9.99 -7.24 -40.18
CA GLY A 193 10.68 -8.52 -40.02
C GLY A 193 10.54 -9.20 -38.66
N GLY A 194 9.62 -8.76 -37.80
CA GLY A 194 9.34 -9.41 -36.52
C GLY A 194 10.42 -9.24 -35.45
N LEU A 195 11.31 -8.25 -35.60
CA LEU A 195 12.29 -7.89 -34.57
C LEU A 195 11.61 -7.42 -33.28
N PRO A 196 12.17 -7.72 -32.10
CA PRO A 196 11.65 -7.22 -30.84
C PRO A 196 11.84 -5.69 -30.77
N MET A 197 10.82 -5.00 -30.29
CA MET A 197 10.89 -3.58 -30.00
C MET A 197 11.76 -3.37 -28.76
N ALA A 198 12.86 -2.63 -28.94
CA ALA A 198 13.81 -2.31 -27.89
C ALA A 198 14.02 -0.80 -27.76
N ASN A 199 14.96 -0.38 -26.89
CA ASN A 199 15.19 1.03 -26.59
C ASN A 199 13.97 1.71 -25.94
N LEU A 200 13.28 0.94 -25.07
CA LEU A 200 12.12 1.40 -24.33
C LEU A 200 12.44 1.52 -22.84
N SER A 201 11.93 2.57 -22.22
CA SER A 201 11.89 2.67 -20.76
C SER A 201 10.69 1.89 -20.23
N TRP A 202 10.73 1.54 -18.95
CA TRP A 202 9.58 0.93 -18.29
C TRP A 202 8.33 1.83 -18.39
N ASN A 203 8.50 3.15 -18.29
CA ASN A 203 7.40 4.10 -18.46
C ASN A 203 6.80 4.06 -19.88
N ASP A 204 7.60 3.87 -20.93
CA ASP A 204 7.09 3.78 -22.31
C ASP A 204 6.20 2.54 -22.50
N THR A 205 6.55 1.42 -21.85
CA THR A 205 5.74 0.19 -21.92
C THR A 205 4.31 0.43 -21.43
N ARG A 206 4.09 1.38 -20.50
CA ARG A 206 2.75 1.70 -20.00
C ARG A 206 1.85 2.33 -21.04
N ASP A 207 2.38 3.20 -21.89
CA ASP A 207 1.61 3.80 -22.98
C ASP A 207 1.09 2.69 -23.91
N TYR A 208 1.94 1.71 -24.23
CA TYR A 208 1.57 0.54 -25.03
C TYR A 208 0.55 -0.36 -24.34
N LEU A 209 0.74 -0.68 -23.06
CA LEU A 209 -0.17 -1.54 -22.30
C LEU A 209 -1.57 -0.93 -22.15
N ASN A 210 -1.64 0.38 -21.93
CA ASN A 210 -2.91 1.11 -21.88
C ASN A 210 -3.62 1.05 -23.23
N TRP A 211 -2.89 1.31 -24.32
CA TRP A 211 -3.42 1.21 -25.67
C TRP A 211 -3.91 -0.21 -25.99
N LEU A 212 -3.09 -1.23 -25.73
CA LEU A 212 -3.41 -2.62 -26.01
C LEU A 212 -4.64 -3.08 -25.22
N SER A 213 -4.75 -2.66 -23.96
CA SER A 213 -5.92 -2.95 -23.13
C SER A 213 -7.19 -2.31 -23.68
N ALA A 214 -7.11 -1.03 -24.06
CA ALA A 214 -8.24 -0.32 -24.68
C ALA A 214 -8.63 -0.92 -26.04
N LYS A 215 -7.64 -1.32 -26.85
CA LYS A 215 -7.83 -1.89 -28.19
C LYS A 215 -8.50 -3.26 -28.16
N SER A 216 -8.12 -4.11 -27.20
CA SER A 216 -8.62 -5.48 -27.06
C SER A 216 -9.86 -5.58 -26.17
N GLY A 217 -10.13 -4.59 -25.33
CA GLY A 217 -11.13 -4.67 -24.27
C GLY A 217 -10.74 -5.62 -23.13
N GLN A 218 -9.47 -6.02 -23.06
CA GLN A 218 -8.92 -6.95 -22.06
C GLN A 218 -7.86 -6.26 -21.21
N GLU A 219 -7.58 -6.78 -20.02
CA GLU A 219 -6.54 -6.23 -19.15
C GLU A 219 -5.17 -6.81 -19.52
N TYR A 220 -4.29 -5.95 -20.05
CA TYR A 220 -2.89 -6.27 -20.35
C TYR A 220 -1.94 -5.55 -19.40
N ARG A 221 -0.89 -6.25 -18.98
CA ARG A 221 0.16 -5.73 -18.07
C ARG A 221 1.53 -6.32 -18.38
N LEU A 222 2.58 -5.84 -17.71
CA LEU A 222 3.85 -6.57 -17.66
C LEU A 222 3.71 -7.83 -16.80
N PRO A 223 4.50 -8.89 -17.06
CA PRO A 223 4.60 -10.01 -16.14
C PRO A 223 5.16 -9.54 -14.78
N SER A 224 4.75 -10.20 -13.69
CA SER A 224 5.56 -10.16 -12.48
C SER A 224 6.90 -10.86 -12.72
N GLU A 225 7.91 -10.54 -11.92
CA GLU A 225 9.20 -11.22 -11.99
C GLU A 225 9.04 -12.74 -11.79
N ALA A 226 8.13 -13.12 -10.88
CA ALA A 226 7.79 -14.51 -10.60
C ALA A 226 7.10 -15.21 -11.78
N GLU A 227 6.10 -14.57 -12.39
CA GLU A 227 5.42 -15.11 -13.58
C GLU A 227 6.38 -15.28 -14.74
N TRP A 228 7.30 -14.33 -14.93
CA TRP A 228 8.33 -14.40 -15.95
C TRP A 228 9.25 -15.60 -15.71
N GLU A 229 9.79 -15.78 -14.51
CA GLU A 229 10.70 -16.91 -14.23
C GLU A 229 9.98 -18.26 -14.33
N TYR A 230 8.75 -18.33 -13.85
CA TYR A 230 7.89 -19.52 -13.97
C TYR A 230 7.68 -19.90 -15.43
N ALA A 231 7.30 -18.92 -16.26
CA ALA A 231 7.06 -19.12 -17.67
C ALA A 231 8.34 -19.52 -18.41
N THR A 232 9.49 -18.91 -18.07
CA THR A 232 10.80 -19.24 -18.66
C THR A 232 11.26 -20.65 -18.31
N ARG A 233 11.12 -21.06 -17.04
CA ARG A 233 11.51 -22.40 -16.56
C ARG A 233 10.62 -23.50 -17.11
N ALA A 234 9.34 -23.23 -17.33
CA ALA A 234 8.38 -24.15 -17.95
C ALA A 234 8.44 -25.59 -17.38
N GLY A 235 8.50 -25.69 -16.05
CA GLY A 235 8.55 -26.97 -15.31
C GLY A 235 9.95 -27.54 -15.04
N THR A 236 11.01 -26.87 -15.48
CA THR A 236 12.40 -27.30 -15.23
C THR A 236 13.04 -26.59 -14.03
N LEU A 237 14.03 -27.25 -13.41
CA LEU A 237 14.83 -26.69 -12.30
C LEU A 237 16.24 -26.24 -12.75
N THR A 238 16.50 -26.28 -14.05
CA THR A 238 17.83 -26.07 -14.64
C THR A 238 18.10 -24.58 -14.93
N SER A 239 19.36 -24.23 -15.23
CA SER A 239 19.75 -22.85 -15.56
C SER A 239 19.09 -22.33 -16.84
N TYR A 240 18.84 -23.20 -17.80
CA TYR A 240 18.07 -22.97 -19.02
C TYR A 240 16.96 -24.00 -19.11
N TRP A 241 15.88 -23.74 -19.85
CA TRP A 241 14.81 -24.72 -20.00
C TRP A 241 15.28 -26.03 -20.66
N TRP A 242 16.39 -26.01 -21.42
CA TRP A 242 16.97 -27.19 -22.06
C TRP A 242 18.07 -27.89 -21.25
N GLY A 243 18.49 -27.35 -20.10
CA GLY A 243 19.57 -27.92 -19.28
C GLY A 243 20.41 -26.89 -18.54
N ASN A 244 21.53 -27.31 -17.96
CA ASN A 244 22.39 -26.43 -17.14
C ASN A 244 23.54 -25.76 -17.89
N ALA A 245 23.76 -26.12 -19.16
CA ALA A 245 24.84 -25.59 -19.99
C ALA A 245 24.27 -24.78 -21.16
N PRO A 246 24.98 -23.73 -21.62
CA PRO A 246 24.64 -23.08 -22.88
C PRO A 246 24.71 -24.08 -24.03
N ALA A 247 23.87 -23.87 -25.05
CA ALA A 247 23.82 -24.72 -26.23
C ALA A 247 23.69 -23.87 -27.48
N ALA A 248 24.46 -24.22 -28.51
CA ALA A 248 24.42 -23.57 -29.81
C ALA A 248 22.99 -23.59 -30.38
N ASN A 249 22.62 -22.52 -31.09
CA ASN A 249 21.31 -22.35 -31.71
C ASN A 249 20.10 -22.52 -30.76
N ARG A 250 20.23 -22.11 -29.48
CA ARG A 250 19.13 -22.12 -28.50
C ARG A 250 18.74 -20.76 -27.94
N ALA A 251 19.59 -19.75 -28.10
CA ALA A 251 19.39 -18.40 -27.60
C ALA A 251 20.23 -17.41 -28.43
N ASN A 252 19.75 -16.17 -28.55
CA ASN A 252 20.52 -15.09 -29.13
C ASN A 252 21.36 -14.40 -28.04
N CYS A 253 22.65 -14.68 -27.98
CA CYS A 253 23.59 -14.01 -27.08
C CYS A 253 25.01 -14.00 -27.66
N SER A 254 25.93 -13.24 -27.06
CA SER A 254 27.26 -12.96 -27.64
C SER A 254 28.14 -14.19 -27.80
N ASP A 255 27.97 -15.21 -26.95
CA ASP A 255 28.78 -16.43 -26.92
C ASP A 255 27.94 -17.73 -26.84
N CYS A 256 26.62 -17.64 -27.07
CA CYS A 256 25.73 -18.80 -27.05
C CYS A 256 26.02 -19.80 -28.18
N ASP A 257 26.48 -19.31 -29.33
CA ASP A 257 26.96 -20.10 -30.46
C ASP A 257 28.35 -19.60 -30.90
N PRO A 258 29.44 -20.29 -30.53
CA PRO A 258 30.79 -19.89 -30.92
C PRO A 258 31.03 -19.87 -32.44
N SER A 259 30.20 -20.57 -33.22
CA SER A 259 30.32 -20.60 -34.68
C SER A 259 29.57 -19.46 -35.37
N GLN A 260 28.60 -18.85 -34.67
CA GLN A 260 27.78 -17.76 -35.16
C GLN A 260 27.53 -16.72 -34.05
N PRO A 261 28.51 -15.85 -33.77
CA PRO A 261 28.34 -14.77 -32.79
C PRO A 261 27.20 -13.84 -33.18
N SER A 262 26.44 -13.38 -32.19
CA SER A 262 25.32 -12.47 -32.42
C SER A 262 25.76 -11.14 -33.05
N GLN A 263 25.00 -10.65 -34.03
CA GLN A 263 25.22 -9.36 -34.69
C GLN A 263 24.13 -8.33 -34.36
N GLY A 264 23.19 -8.67 -33.47
CA GLY A 264 22.02 -7.86 -33.16
C GLY A 264 20.84 -8.69 -32.66
N ALA A 265 19.72 -8.03 -32.41
CA ALA A 265 18.47 -8.72 -32.14
C ALA A 265 18.05 -9.58 -33.36
N SER A 266 17.43 -10.72 -33.09
CA SER A 266 16.88 -11.63 -34.10
C SER A 266 15.35 -11.51 -34.09
N PRO A 267 14.66 -11.81 -35.22
CA PRO A 267 13.21 -11.91 -35.23
C PRO A 267 12.69 -12.82 -34.13
N GLY A 268 11.59 -12.42 -33.49
CA GLY A 268 10.92 -13.25 -32.49
C GLY A 268 10.55 -14.61 -33.09
N GLY A 269 10.87 -15.68 -32.37
CA GLY A 269 10.60 -17.05 -32.78
C GLY A 269 11.75 -17.73 -33.52
N THR A 270 12.94 -17.10 -33.60
CA THR A 270 14.12 -17.68 -34.27
C THR A 270 14.62 -18.94 -33.58
N TYR A 271 14.60 -18.97 -32.24
CA TYR A 271 15.10 -20.08 -31.44
C TYR A 271 13.97 -20.96 -30.92
N ALA A 272 14.25 -22.22 -30.56
CA ALA A 272 13.20 -23.15 -30.14
C ALA A 272 12.41 -22.64 -28.92
N ALA A 273 11.08 -22.77 -28.96
CA ALA A 273 10.23 -22.50 -27.81
C ALA A 273 10.50 -23.45 -26.65
N ASN A 274 10.28 -22.94 -25.44
CA ASN A 274 10.29 -23.75 -24.22
C ASN A 274 9.01 -24.64 -24.13
N PRO A 275 8.91 -25.56 -23.14
CA PRO A 275 7.75 -26.45 -22.99
C PRO A 275 6.38 -25.78 -22.81
N PHE A 276 6.34 -24.49 -22.44
CA PHE A 276 5.10 -23.71 -22.38
C PHE A 276 4.78 -22.96 -23.68
N GLY A 277 5.63 -23.10 -24.71
CA GLY A 277 5.42 -22.49 -26.01
C GLY A 277 5.92 -21.04 -26.11
N LEU A 278 6.74 -20.58 -25.17
CA LEU A 278 7.35 -19.25 -25.23
C LEU A 278 8.70 -19.31 -25.96
N TYR A 279 8.94 -18.31 -26.80
CA TYR A 279 10.18 -18.12 -27.55
C TYR A 279 11.02 -17.02 -26.90
N ASP A 280 12.33 -17.09 -27.17
CA ASP A 280 13.31 -16.06 -26.82
C ASP A 280 13.36 -15.69 -25.33
N VAL A 281 12.89 -16.58 -24.44
CA VAL A 281 12.94 -16.40 -22.98
C VAL A 281 14.36 -16.44 -22.41
N HIS A 282 15.36 -16.76 -23.24
CA HIS A 282 16.78 -16.71 -22.94
C HIS A 282 17.47 -15.92 -24.08
N GLY A 283 17.85 -14.67 -23.81
CA GLY A 283 18.54 -13.79 -24.76
C GLY A 283 17.64 -12.90 -25.59
N ASN A 284 18.16 -12.49 -26.74
CA ASN A 284 17.57 -11.49 -27.63
C ASN A 284 17.49 -10.09 -27.01
N VAL A 285 16.47 -9.76 -26.21
CA VAL A 285 16.40 -8.48 -25.48
C VAL A 285 16.01 -8.68 -24.02
N TRP A 286 16.50 -7.79 -23.15
CA TRP A 286 16.04 -7.75 -21.78
C TRP A 286 14.58 -7.36 -21.72
N GLU A 287 13.84 -7.95 -20.79
CA GLU A 287 12.40 -7.72 -20.69
C GLU A 287 12.02 -7.06 -19.37
N TRP A 288 11.32 -5.93 -19.49
CA TRP A 288 10.72 -5.26 -18.34
C TRP A 288 9.69 -6.13 -17.64
N THR A 289 9.77 -6.17 -16.31
CA THR A 289 8.76 -6.76 -15.44
C THR A 289 8.08 -5.67 -14.59
N GLN A 290 6.99 -6.04 -13.92
CA GLN A 290 6.23 -5.13 -13.08
C GLN A 290 6.97 -4.76 -11.77
N ASP A 291 7.92 -5.58 -11.34
CA ASP A 291 8.51 -5.57 -9.99
C ASP A 291 9.48 -4.40 -9.76
N CYS A 292 9.49 -3.90 -8.52
CA CYS A 292 10.52 -2.98 -8.04
C CYS A 292 11.81 -3.74 -7.74
N TRP A 293 12.96 -3.10 -7.91
CA TRP A 293 14.23 -3.76 -7.63
C TRP A 293 14.41 -4.03 -6.12
N ASN A 294 14.84 -5.25 -5.80
CA ASN A 294 15.30 -5.65 -4.47
C ASN A 294 16.66 -6.35 -4.58
N PRO A 295 17.58 -6.15 -3.62
CA PRO A 295 18.94 -6.69 -3.67
C PRO A 295 19.02 -8.22 -3.45
N ASN A 296 17.91 -8.88 -3.10
CA ASN A 296 17.77 -10.32 -2.91
C ASN A 296 16.27 -10.69 -2.77
N TYR A 297 15.93 -11.97 -2.66
CA TYR A 297 14.58 -12.52 -2.48
C TYR A 297 14.11 -12.66 -1.03
N ARG A 298 14.82 -12.11 -0.03
CA ARG A 298 14.34 -12.17 1.35
C ARG A 298 13.08 -11.31 1.51
N GLY A 299 11.94 -11.96 1.73
CA GLY A 299 10.63 -11.30 1.84
C GLY A 299 9.90 -11.11 0.51
N ALA A 300 10.35 -11.80 -0.54
CA ALA A 300 9.67 -11.88 -1.84
C ALA A 300 8.25 -12.47 -1.69
N PRO A 301 7.25 -11.99 -2.47
CA PRO A 301 5.94 -12.63 -2.55
C PRO A 301 6.06 -14.08 -3.02
N ALA A 302 5.29 -14.97 -2.41
CA ALA A 302 5.25 -16.40 -2.73
C ALA A 302 4.02 -16.81 -3.54
N ASP A 303 3.25 -15.85 -4.06
CA ASP A 303 1.94 -16.07 -4.70
C ASP A 303 1.88 -15.63 -6.18
N GLY A 304 3.05 -15.37 -6.78
CA GLY A 304 3.16 -14.91 -8.17
C GLY A 304 2.84 -13.43 -8.37
N SER A 305 2.43 -12.71 -7.32
CA SER A 305 2.18 -11.26 -7.41
C SER A 305 3.48 -10.47 -7.60
N PRO A 306 3.45 -9.32 -8.30
CA PRO A 306 4.62 -8.49 -8.46
C PRO A 306 5.09 -7.90 -7.12
N TRP A 307 6.40 -7.90 -6.90
CA TRP A 307 7.03 -7.33 -5.73
C TRP A 307 7.16 -5.81 -5.85
N LEU A 308 6.10 -5.13 -5.43
CA LEU A 308 5.99 -3.66 -5.52
C LEU A 308 6.61 -2.91 -4.31
N ARG A 309 7.40 -3.59 -3.48
CA ARG A 309 8.19 -3.00 -2.38
C ARG A 309 9.67 -3.03 -2.78
N GLY A 310 10.46 -2.03 -2.39
CA GLY A 310 11.89 -1.93 -2.73
C GLY A 310 12.24 -0.60 -3.39
N ASP A 311 13.31 -0.59 -4.18
CA ASP A 311 13.64 0.57 -5.02
C ASP A 311 12.79 0.52 -6.29
N CYS A 312 11.77 1.38 -6.37
CA CYS A 312 10.87 1.48 -7.52
C CYS A 312 11.30 2.57 -8.54
N LEU A 313 12.42 3.26 -8.30
CA LEU A 313 13.06 4.06 -9.35
C LEU A 313 13.74 3.13 -10.35
N SER A 314 14.34 2.05 -9.88
CA SER A 314 14.76 0.91 -10.68
C SER A 314 13.65 -0.14 -10.83
N ARG A 315 13.57 -0.78 -11.99
CA ARG A 315 12.64 -1.90 -12.26
C ARG A 315 13.41 -3.13 -12.69
N VAL A 316 12.87 -4.31 -12.39
CA VAL A 316 13.54 -5.58 -12.70
C VAL A 316 13.46 -5.88 -14.20
N LEU A 317 14.59 -6.30 -14.76
CA LEU A 317 14.75 -6.84 -16.12
C LEU A 317 15.07 -8.33 -16.06
N ARG A 318 14.55 -9.10 -17.03
CA ARG A 318 14.74 -10.55 -17.14
C ARG A 318 15.15 -10.97 -18.55
N GLY A 319 15.73 -12.16 -18.71
CA GLY A 319 16.01 -12.77 -20.02
C GLY A 319 17.42 -12.61 -20.57
N GLY A 320 18.10 -11.51 -20.27
CA GLY A 320 19.39 -11.20 -20.91
C GLY A 320 19.20 -10.63 -22.33
N SER A 321 20.26 -10.49 -23.11
CA SER A 321 20.16 -9.94 -24.48
C SER A 321 21.24 -10.45 -25.42
N TRP A 322 21.08 -10.14 -26.71
CA TRP A 322 21.98 -10.53 -27.79
C TRP A 322 23.43 -10.07 -27.61
N ALA A 323 23.66 -8.98 -26.88
CA ALA A 323 24.98 -8.40 -26.64
C ALA A 323 25.69 -8.92 -25.38
N LEU A 324 25.05 -9.79 -24.59
CA LEU A 324 25.58 -10.28 -23.32
C LEU A 324 25.99 -11.76 -23.41
N GLU A 325 26.82 -12.20 -22.48
CA GLU A 325 27.30 -13.58 -22.39
C GLU A 325 26.23 -14.51 -21.81
N HIS A 326 26.35 -15.81 -22.06
CA HIS A 326 25.39 -16.85 -21.70
C HIS A 326 25.02 -16.87 -20.21
N ASP A 327 25.90 -16.46 -19.29
CA ASP A 327 25.59 -16.36 -17.84
C ASP A 327 24.42 -15.39 -17.57
N TYR A 328 24.26 -14.36 -18.41
CA TYR A 328 23.14 -13.43 -18.30
C TYR A 328 21.82 -13.99 -18.81
N MET A 329 21.86 -15.11 -19.54
CA MET A 329 20.68 -15.76 -20.12
C MET A 329 20.05 -16.79 -19.17
N ARG A 330 20.63 -17.05 -17.98
CA ARG A 330 20.07 -18.02 -17.02
C ARG A 330 18.66 -17.61 -16.57
N ALA A 331 17.78 -18.59 -16.36
CA ALA A 331 16.42 -18.38 -15.90
C ALA A 331 16.33 -17.54 -14.62
N SER A 332 17.28 -17.72 -13.69
CA SER A 332 17.33 -16.97 -12.42
C SER A 332 17.99 -15.59 -12.53
N ARG A 333 18.65 -15.26 -13.65
CA ARG A 333 19.45 -14.02 -13.76
C ARG A 333 18.56 -12.78 -13.71
N ARG A 334 18.89 -11.85 -12.80
CA ARG A 334 18.17 -10.58 -12.64
C ARG A 334 19.02 -9.42 -13.18
N GLY A 335 18.38 -8.54 -13.94
CA GLY A 335 18.88 -7.23 -14.29
C GLY A 335 18.03 -6.14 -13.65
N ARG A 336 18.50 -4.89 -13.72
CA ARG A 336 17.68 -3.71 -13.41
C ARG A 336 18.08 -2.55 -14.27
N TYR A 337 17.15 -1.63 -14.45
CA TYR A 337 17.44 -0.32 -14.99
C TYR A 337 16.44 0.68 -14.42
N ASP A 338 16.80 1.96 -14.39
CA ASP A 338 15.90 3.04 -13.98
C ASP A 338 14.69 3.11 -14.93
N ARG A 339 13.50 3.26 -14.35
CA ARG A 339 12.20 3.11 -15.02
C ARG A 339 11.94 4.11 -16.15
N ASP A 340 12.66 5.22 -16.18
CA ASP A 340 12.54 6.30 -17.15
C ASP A 340 13.67 6.30 -18.18
N VAL A 341 14.64 5.40 -18.07
CA VAL A 341 15.72 5.32 -19.02
C VAL A 341 15.44 4.29 -20.11
N ARG A 342 15.63 4.74 -21.35
CA ARG A 342 15.61 3.90 -22.55
C ARG A 342 17.00 3.32 -22.78
N TYR A 343 17.05 2.03 -23.11
CA TYR A 343 18.30 1.37 -23.46
C TYR A 343 18.09 0.36 -24.57
N TYR A 344 18.97 0.35 -25.58
CA TYR A 344 18.78 -0.37 -26.84
C TYR A 344 18.69 -1.89 -26.72
N LEU A 345 19.01 -2.45 -25.55
CA LEU A 345 18.85 -3.88 -25.24
C LEU A 345 17.57 -4.20 -24.48
N ASN A 346 16.76 -3.20 -24.09
CA ASN A 346 15.58 -3.39 -23.26
C ASN A 346 14.30 -3.30 -24.11
N GLY A 347 13.57 -4.41 -24.15
CA GLY A 347 12.20 -4.55 -24.63
C GLY A 347 11.27 -5.07 -23.53
N PHE A 348 10.21 -5.77 -23.90
CA PHE A 348 9.27 -6.39 -22.95
C PHE A 348 8.35 -7.39 -23.65
N ARG A 349 7.72 -8.26 -22.85
CA ARG A 349 6.52 -9.02 -23.24
C ARG A 349 5.36 -8.69 -22.31
N VAL A 350 4.16 -9.12 -22.69
CA VAL A 350 2.92 -8.77 -21.98
C VAL A 350 2.25 -9.99 -21.38
N VAL A 351 1.50 -9.78 -20.31
CA VAL A 351 0.58 -10.75 -19.69
C VAL A 351 -0.84 -10.24 -19.83
N ARG A 352 -1.77 -11.17 -20.07
CA ARG A 352 -3.22 -10.96 -20.04
C ARG A 352 -3.82 -11.93 -19.01
N GLU A 353 -4.67 -11.42 -18.14
CA GLU A 353 -5.45 -12.25 -17.23
C GLU A 353 -6.43 -13.13 -18.03
N VAL A 354 -6.54 -14.42 -17.69
CA VAL A 354 -7.50 -15.33 -18.32
C VAL A 354 -8.72 -15.48 -17.40
N PRO A 355 -9.94 -15.18 -17.85
CA PRO A 355 -11.13 -15.46 -17.09
C PRO A 355 -11.24 -16.98 -16.90
N VAL A 356 -11.05 -17.46 -15.68
CA VAL A 356 -11.37 -18.85 -15.36
C VAL A 356 -12.89 -18.96 -15.39
N SER A 357 -13.46 -19.80 -16.25
CA SER A 357 -14.87 -20.20 -16.16
C SER A 357 -15.05 -21.07 -14.91
N VAL A 358 -15.01 -20.45 -13.75
CA VAL A 358 -15.68 -21.01 -12.59
C VAL A 358 -17.15 -20.84 -12.91
N ALA A 359 -17.92 -21.93 -12.96
CA ALA A 359 -19.36 -21.87 -13.04
C ALA A 359 -19.86 -20.93 -11.93
N THR A 360 -20.17 -19.69 -12.29
CA THR A 360 -20.73 -18.71 -11.39
C THR A 360 -22.19 -19.09 -11.22
N SER A 361 -22.48 -19.78 -10.11
CA SER A 361 -23.69 -19.40 -9.37
C SER A 361 -23.61 -17.88 -9.21
N PRO A 362 -24.67 -17.11 -9.53
CA PRO A 362 -24.62 -15.66 -9.40
C PRO A 362 -24.13 -15.34 -8.00
N GLU A 363 -22.99 -14.63 -7.90
CA GLU A 363 -22.49 -14.17 -6.62
C GLU A 363 -23.59 -13.28 -6.05
N ALA A 364 -24.28 -13.77 -5.02
CA ALA A 364 -25.36 -13.04 -4.39
C ALA A 364 -24.83 -11.65 -4.02
N GLU A 365 -25.47 -10.62 -4.58
CA GLU A 365 -25.14 -9.24 -4.31
C GLU A 365 -25.07 -9.05 -2.79
N LEU A 366 -23.98 -8.44 -2.30
CA LEU A 366 -23.80 -8.29 -0.86
C LEU A 366 -24.99 -7.52 -0.26
N PRO A 367 -25.52 -7.93 0.90
CA PRO A 367 -26.56 -7.16 1.56
C PRO A 367 -26.05 -5.78 2.00
N GLU A 368 -26.96 -4.84 2.19
CA GLU A 368 -26.66 -3.59 2.89
C GLU A 368 -26.15 -3.88 4.32
N PHE A 369 -25.35 -2.95 4.87
CA PHE A 369 -24.75 -3.09 6.19
C PHE A 369 -25.78 -3.41 7.27
N ALA A 370 -26.89 -2.66 7.32
CA ALA A 370 -27.91 -2.88 8.35
C ALA A 370 -28.56 -4.26 8.26
N THR A 371 -28.84 -4.73 7.05
CA THR A 371 -29.39 -6.07 6.78
C THR A 371 -28.41 -7.15 7.22
N ALA A 372 -27.14 -7.03 6.84
CA ALA A 372 -26.10 -8.00 7.18
C ALA A 372 -25.89 -8.11 8.71
N VAL A 373 -25.92 -6.99 9.44
CA VAL A 373 -25.85 -6.97 10.91
C VAL A 373 -27.09 -7.61 11.52
N SER A 374 -28.26 -7.30 10.99
CA SER A 374 -29.53 -7.90 11.42
C SER A 374 -29.52 -9.42 11.28
N ASP A 375 -29.00 -9.90 10.15
CA ASP A 375 -28.86 -11.33 9.87
C ASP A 375 -27.80 -12.00 10.76
N ALA A 376 -26.71 -11.28 11.08
CA ALA A 376 -25.73 -11.75 12.07
C ALA A 376 -26.41 -11.99 13.42
N ALA A 377 -27.18 -11.01 13.90
CA ALA A 377 -27.92 -11.13 15.16
C ALA A 377 -28.92 -12.29 15.10
N ASN A 378 -29.70 -12.42 14.02
CA ASN A 378 -30.63 -13.53 13.85
C ASN A 378 -29.94 -14.90 13.96
N ARG A 379 -28.80 -15.09 13.28
CA ARG A 379 -28.06 -16.36 13.31
C ARG A 379 -27.49 -16.66 14.69
N VAL A 380 -26.85 -15.68 15.33
CA VAL A 380 -26.24 -15.82 16.66
C VAL A 380 -27.29 -16.19 17.71
N PHE A 381 -28.39 -15.43 17.78
CA PHE A 381 -29.38 -15.61 18.84
C PHE A 381 -30.36 -16.77 18.57
N SER A 382 -30.62 -17.13 17.30
CA SER A 382 -31.37 -18.36 16.98
C SER A 382 -30.59 -19.61 17.38
N ALA A 383 -29.28 -19.64 17.13
CA ALA A 383 -28.44 -20.75 17.55
C ALA A 383 -28.35 -20.82 19.09
N ALA A 384 -28.13 -19.68 19.75
CA ALA A 384 -28.04 -19.63 21.21
C ALA A 384 -29.35 -20.05 21.90
N ALA A 385 -30.51 -19.71 21.34
CA ALA A 385 -31.82 -20.08 21.88
C ALA A 385 -32.03 -21.61 21.97
N GLN A 386 -31.30 -22.40 21.17
CA GLN A 386 -31.41 -23.86 21.18
C GLN A 386 -30.70 -24.49 22.39
N SER A 387 -29.70 -23.82 22.93
CA SER A 387 -28.81 -24.35 23.98
C SER A 387 -28.87 -23.57 25.30
N THR A 388 -29.68 -22.51 25.36
CA THR A 388 -29.71 -21.56 26.48
C THR A 388 -31.11 -21.51 27.10
N PRO A 389 -31.25 -21.57 28.44
CA PRO A 389 -32.53 -21.39 29.11
C PRO A 389 -33.18 -20.04 28.77
N ALA A 390 -34.51 -19.99 28.73
CA ALA A 390 -35.23 -18.73 28.52
C ALA A 390 -35.05 -17.76 29.71
N GLY A 391 -35.08 -16.45 29.42
CA GLY A 391 -34.99 -15.39 30.42
C GLY A 391 -33.56 -14.96 30.77
N GLN A 392 -32.57 -15.30 29.95
CA GLN A 392 -31.17 -14.94 30.21
C GLN A 392 -30.91 -13.47 29.88
N SER A 393 -30.19 -12.78 30.76
CA SER A 393 -29.66 -11.45 30.45
C SER A 393 -28.34 -11.55 29.72
N PHE A 394 -28.12 -10.67 28.75
CA PHE A 394 -26.80 -10.49 28.12
C PHE A 394 -26.46 -9.00 28.04
N VAL A 395 -25.16 -8.73 27.94
CA VAL A 395 -24.63 -7.39 27.66
C VAL A 395 -23.91 -7.41 26.31
N VAL A 396 -23.78 -6.24 25.68
CA VAL A 396 -23.00 -6.07 24.45
C VAL A 396 -21.74 -5.27 24.82
N ASP A 397 -20.58 -5.91 24.75
CA ASP A 397 -19.31 -5.18 24.83
C ASP A 397 -19.19 -4.34 23.55
N PRO A 398 -18.91 -3.02 23.64
CA PRO A 398 -18.86 -2.13 22.49
C PRO A 398 -18.14 -2.75 21.29
N LEU A 399 -18.82 -2.69 20.14
CA LEU A 399 -18.29 -3.27 18.91
C LEU A 399 -17.19 -2.38 18.35
N ILE A 400 -16.17 -2.97 17.75
CA ILE A 400 -14.98 -2.25 17.27
C ILE A 400 -14.64 -2.58 15.82
N ASP A 401 -13.91 -1.68 15.16
CA ASP A 401 -13.27 -2.01 13.88
C ASP A 401 -12.15 -3.04 14.11
N GLY A 402 -12.13 -4.09 13.28
CA GLY A 402 -11.23 -5.23 13.44
C GLY A 402 -9.78 -4.97 13.03
N LEU A 403 -9.43 -3.79 12.52
CA LEU A 403 -8.05 -3.38 12.21
C LEU A 403 -7.54 -2.32 13.18
N SER A 404 -8.32 -1.26 13.39
CA SER A 404 -7.94 -0.16 14.29
C SER A 404 -8.20 -0.47 15.76
N GLY A 405 -9.21 -1.31 16.06
CA GLY A 405 -9.69 -1.56 17.41
C GLY A 405 -10.52 -0.41 17.98
N PHE A 406 -10.91 0.56 17.17
CA PHE A 406 -11.64 1.76 17.59
C PHE A 406 -13.15 1.60 17.39
N GLU A 407 -13.92 2.33 18.18
CA GLU A 407 -15.35 2.51 17.93
C GLU A 407 -15.60 3.63 16.91
N SER A 408 -16.67 3.49 16.14
CA SER A 408 -17.13 4.46 15.17
C SER A 408 -18.66 4.57 15.17
N ALA A 409 -19.19 5.53 14.43
CA ALA A 409 -20.64 5.61 14.21
C ALA A 409 -21.22 4.28 13.66
N ALA A 410 -20.49 3.57 12.80
CA ALA A 410 -20.88 2.28 12.27
C ALA A 410 -20.97 1.19 13.34
N THR A 411 -20.04 1.16 14.30
CA THR A 411 -20.08 0.15 15.37
C THR A 411 -21.19 0.41 16.38
N ARG A 412 -21.47 1.67 16.68
CA ARG A 412 -22.65 2.05 17.49
C ARG A 412 -23.95 1.70 16.78
N ARG A 413 -24.01 1.99 15.48
CA ARG A 413 -25.16 1.59 14.66
C ARG A 413 -25.33 0.07 14.64
N MET A 414 -24.23 -0.67 14.59
CA MET A 414 -24.25 -2.13 14.68
C MET A 414 -24.86 -2.60 16.00
N GLU A 415 -24.47 -2.02 17.14
CA GLU A 415 -25.07 -2.32 18.45
C GLU A 415 -26.57 -2.04 18.50
N GLU A 416 -27.02 -0.88 18.01
CA GLU A 416 -28.44 -0.52 17.96
C GLU A 416 -29.26 -1.55 17.18
N ILE A 417 -28.75 -1.99 16.02
CA ILE A 417 -29.42 -2.99 15.18
C ILE A 417 -29.49 -4.34 15.91
N ILE A 418 -28.39 -4.78 16.52
CA ILE A 418 -28.35 -6.04 17.27
C ILE A 418 -29.35 -5.99 18.43
N THR A 419 -29.29 -4.96 19.27
CA THR A 419 -30.14 -4.86 20.46
C THR A 419 -31.61 -4.70 20.09
N SER A 420 -31.94 -3.95 19.04
CA SER A 420 -33.31 -3.84 18.51
C SER A 420 -33.82 -5.17 17.95
N ARG A 421 -33.01 -5.88 17.17
CA ARG A 421 -33.38 -7.20 16.62
C ARG A 421 -33.58 -8.23 17.72
N VAL A 422 -32.71 -8.26 18.73
CA VAL A 422 -32.84 -9.20 19.85
C VAL A 422 -34.08 -8.92 20.68
N ARG A 423 -34.35 -7.65 21.03
CA ARG A 423 -35.57 -7.27 21.77
C ARG A 423 -36.85 -7.66 21.06
N SER A 424 -36.89 -7.54 19.73
CA SER A 424 -38.10 -7.80 18.94
C SER A 424 -38.29 -9.28 18.59
N SER A 425 -37.22 -10.02 18.32
CA SER A 425 -37.30 -11.36 17.71
C SER A 425 -36.91 -12.50 18.66
N PHE A 426 -36.31 -12.19 19.82
CA PHE A 426 -35.78 -13.20 20.75
C PHE A 426 -36.16 -12.86 22.22
N PRO A 427 -37.44 -12.98 22.60
CA PRO A 427 -37.93 -12.61 23.95
C PRO A 427 -37.31 -13.43 25.09
N GLY A 428 -36.67 -14.57 24.77
CA GLY A 428 -35.88 -15.35 25.73
C GLY A 428 -34.58 -14.67 26.20
N PHE A 429 -34.16 -13.56 25.56
CA PHE A 429 -32.96 -12.81 25.90
C PHE A 429 -33.30 -11.37 26.31
N THR A 430 -32.74 -10.93 27.44
CA THR A 430 -32.89 -9.54 27.92
C THR A 430 -31.57 -8.80 27.79
N VAL A 431 -31.51 -7.80 26.91
CA VAL A 431 -30.33 -6.93 26.81
C VAL A 431 -30.22 -6.00 28.03
N LYS A 432 -29.02 -5.88 28.58
CA LYS A 432 -28.64 -4.92 29.62
C LYS A 432 -27.52 -4.01 29.11
N SER A 433 -27.40 -2.81 29.69
CA SER A 433 -26.30 -1.90 29.35
C SER A 433 -24.96 -2.48 29.79
N PHE A 434 -23.90 -2.19 29.03
CA PHE A 434 -22.54 -2.62 29.36
C PHE A 434 -21.91 -1.69 30.40
N SER A 435 -22.32 -1.88 31.66
CA SER A 435 -21.80 -1.21 32.84
C SER A 435 -21.16 -2.20 33.79
N GLN A 436 -20.28 -1.74 34.68
CA GLN A 436 -19.61 -2.62 35.63
C GLN A 436 -20.58 -3.52 36.43
N PRO A 437 -21.74 -3.03 36.94
CA PRO A 437 -22.68 -3.87 37.69
C PRO A 437 -23.34 -4.95 36.82
N ASN A 438 -23.65 -4.64 35.56
CA ASN A 438 -24.31 -5.56 34.64
C ASN A 438 -23.33 -6.59 34.09
N ALA A 439 -22.16 -6.17 33.61
CA ALA A 439 -21.11 -7.05 33.10
C ALA A 439 -20.60 -8.02 34.20
N SER A 440 -20.61 -7.59 35.46
CA SER A 440 -20.19 -8.44 36.56
C SER A 440 -21.17 -9.56 36.90
N ARG A 441 -22.45 -9.39 36.55
CA ARG A 441 -23.53 -10.37 36.81
C ARG A 441 -23.94 -11.14 35.56
N SER A 442 -23.62 -10.61 34.38
CA SER A 442 -23.98 -11.23 33.11
C SER A 442 -23.11 -12.44 32.85
N ARG A 443 -23.75 -13.60 32.68
CA ARG A 443 -23.10 -14.79 32.15
C ARG A 443 -22.80 -14.64 30.66
N LEU A 444 -23.73 -14.00 29.93
CA LEU A 444 -23.67 -13.87 28.48
C LEU A 444 -23.13 -12.50 28.07
N VAL A 445 -22.17 -12.51 27.15
CA VAL A 445 -21.62 -11.28 26.56
C VAL A 445 -21.57 -11.42 25.05
N SER A 446 -22.12 -10.44 24.33
CA SER A 446 -21.98 -10.35 22.90
C SER A 446 -20.81 -9.44 22.56
N ILE A 447 -19.94 -9.87 21.64
CA ILE A 447 -18.87 -9.04 21.07
C ILE A 447 -18.95 -9.10 19.54
N GLY A 448 -18.43 -8.07 18.87
CA GLY A 448 -18.46 -8.04 17.42
C GLY A 448 -17.44 -7.09 16.81
N THR A 449 -17.04 -7.42 15.58
CA THR A 449 -16.18 -6.57 14.77
C THR A 449 -16.78 -6.38 13.39
N PHE A 450 -16.63 -5.20 12.82
CA PHE A 450 -16.69 -5.02 11.38
C PHE A 450 -15.28 -4.75 10.85
N THR A 451 -14.96 -5.15 9.62
CA THR A 451 -13.60 -5.04 9.10
C THR A 451 -13.64 -4.77 7.61
N GLY A 452 -13.05 -3.67 7.16
CA GLY A 452 -12.91 -3.38 5.74
C GLY A 452 -12.13 -4.48 5.03
N VAL A 453 -12.67 -5.01 3.94
CA VAL A 453 -12.01 -6.01 3.08
C VAL A 453 -12.15 -5.67 1.60
N ASN A 454 -11.22 -6.14 0.78
CA ASN A 454 -11.28 -6.05 -0.67
C ASN A 454 -12.22 -7.10 -1.29
N LYS A 455 -12.38 -7.10 -2.61
CA LYS A 455 -13.10 -8.14 -3.37
C LYS A 455 -12.70 -9.58 -3.00
N GLN A 456 -11.41 -9.82 -2.74
CA GLN A 456 -10.87 -11.13 -2.33
C GLN A 456 -11.04 -11.44 -0.83
N ARG A 457 -11.80 -10.62 -0.10
CA ARG A 457 -12.07 -10.73 1.34
C ARG A 457 -10.81 -10.63 2.21
N LYS A 458 -9.78 -9.94 1.71
CA LYS A 458 -8.53 -9.65 2.41
C LYS A 458 -8.56 -8.24 3.00
N THR A 459 -7.83 -8.05 4.10
CA THR A 459 -7.63 -6.76 4.76
C THR A 459 -6.45 -5.98 4.19
N ARG A 460 -6.08 -6.19 2.91
CA ARG A 460 -5.12 -5.35 2.18
C ARG A 460 -5.71 -4.91 0.84
N GLY A 461 -5.26 -3.78 0.30
CA GLY A 461 -5.81 -3.17 -0.91
C GLY A 461 -7.13 -2.43 -0.71
N GLN A 462 -7.74 -1.98 -1.82
CA GLN A 462 -8.97 -1.18 -1.81
C GLN A 462 -10.11 -1.91 -1.08
N ARG A 463 -10.73 -1.23 -0.11
CA ARG A 463 -11.88 -1.76 0.63
C ARG A 463 -13.13 -1.62 -0.22
N GLU A 464 -13.84 -2.72 -0.40
CA GLU A 464 -15.05 -2.80 -1.23
C GLU A 464 -16.21 -3.50 -0.51
N ALA A 465 -15.97 -4.00 0.71
CA ALA A 465 -16.96 -4.63 1.55
C ALA A 465 -16.55 -4.55 3.03
N PHE A 466 -17.51 -4.76 3.93
CA PHE A 466 -17.22 -5.04 5.33
C PHE A 466 -17.44 -6.51 5.65
N ARG A 467 -16.48 -7.12 6.36
CA ARG A 467 -16.64 -8.41 7.02
C ARG A 467 -17.19 -8.17 8.42
N ILE A 468 -18.37 -8.71 8.71
CA ILE A 468 -19.03 -8.62 10.01
C ILE A 468 -18.78 -9.92 10.76
N CYS A 469 -18.31 -9.81 12.00
CA CYS A 469 -18.21 -10.89 12.97
C CYS A 469 -19.08 -10.52 14.18
N LEU A 470 -19.93 -11.45 14.61
CA LEU A 470 -20.70 -11.33 15.84
C LEU A 470 -20.64 -12.67 16.58
N VAL A 471 -20.35 -12.63 17.86
CA VAL A 471 -20.32 -13.83 18.71
C VAL A 471 -21.05 -13.59 20.02
N LEU A 472 -21.71 -14.64 20.51
CA LEU A 472 -22.25 -14.68 21.87
C LEU A 472 -21.38 -15.62 22.71
N LEU A 473 -20.91 -15.11 23.83
CA LEU A 473 -19.97 -15.77 24.73
C LEU A 473 -20.68 -16.18 26.02
N ASP A 474 -20.28 -17.32 26.56
CA ASP A 474 -20.60 -17.75 27.92
C ASP A 474 -19.35 -17.60 28.79
N LEU A 475 -19.34 -16.57 29.63
CA LEU A 475 -18.21 -16.27 30.52
C LEU A 475 -18.05 -17.28 31.65
N GLU A 476 -19.13 -17.96 32.05
CA GLU A 476 -19.11 -18.97 33.10
C GLU A 476 -18.48 -20.27 32.57
N ALA A 477 -18.90 -20.69 31.36
CA ALA A 477 -18.29 -21.83 30.69
C ALA A 477 -16.91 -21.52 30.08
N GLY A 478 -16.59 -20.24 29.86
CA GLY A 478 -15.40 -19.82 29.13
C GLY A 478 -15.45 -20.18 27.65
N LYS A 479 -16.64 -20.23 27.05
CA LYS A 479 -16.89 -20.76 25.70
C LYS A 479 -17.60 -19.78 24.77
N VAL A 480 -17.34 -19.92 23.47
CA VAL A 480 -18.14 -19.31 22.41
C VAL A 480 -19.42 -20.12 22.24
N LEU A 481 -20.58 -19.55 22.51
CA LEU A 481 -21.88 -20.25 22.36
C LEU A 481 -22.33 -20.29 20.91
N SER A 482 -22.29 -19.14 20.25
CA SER A 482 -22.72 -19.00 18.86
C SER A 482 -21.97 -17.89 18.16
N LYS A 483 -21.89 -17.99 16.83
CA LYS A 483 -21.12 -17.07 15.98
C LYS A 483 -21.81 -16.90 14.64
N ALA A 484 -21.71 -15.69 14.09
CA ALA A 484 -22.00 -15.41 12.70
C ALA A 484 -20.86 -14.61 12.06
N LYS A 485 -20.57 -14.97 10.81
CA LYS A 485 -19.68 -14.22 9.91
C LYS A 485 -20.43 -13.91 8.63
N LEU A 486 -20.61 -12.63 8.33
CA LEU A 486 -21.27 -12.15 7.12
C LEU A 486 -20.43 -11.09 6.42
N PHE A 487 -20.85 -10.71 5.23
CA PHE A 487 -20.29 -9.59 4.49
C PHE A 487 -21.39 -8.61 4.12
N SER A 488 -21.05 -7.33 4.06
CA SER A 488 -21.93 -6.28 3.57
C SER A 488 -21.21 -5.41 2.55
N ARG A 489 -22.02 -4.66 1.79
CA ARG A 489 -21.59 -3.48 1.06
C ARG A 489 -20.93 -2.45 1.99
N SER A 490 -20.06 -1.60 1.43
CA SER A 490 -19.38 -0.52 2.15
C SER A 490 -20.10 0.83 2.04
N GLU A 491 -20.98 0.95 1.06
CA GLU A 491 -21.76 2.14 0.76
C GLU A 491 -22.68 2.51 1.92
N GLY A 492 -22.74 3.81 2.25
CA GLY A 492 -23.63 4.34 3.30
C GLY A 492 -23.19 4.01 4.74
N VAL A 493 -22.03 3.39 4.94
CA VAL A 493 -21.52 3.07 6.28
C VAL A 493 -20.70 4.24 6.83
N ASP A 494 -21.19 4.88 7.89
CA ASP A 494 -20.47 5.97 8.55
C ASP A 494 -19.41 5.44 9.52
N ILE A 495 -18.16 5.44 9.09
CA ILE A 495 -17.03 4.98 9.91
C ILE A 495 -16.35 6.09 10.72
N THR A 496 -17.02 7.24 10.90
CA THR A 496 -16.49 8.34 11.71
C THR A 496 -16.16 7.86 13.13
N PRO A 497 -14.90 8.01 13.62
CA PRO A 497 -14.54 7.64 14.97
C PRO A 497 -15.39 8.39 16.00
N THR A 498 -15.73 7.75 17.11
CA THR A 498 -16.43 8.43 18.21
C THR A 498 -15.53 9.50 18.85
N ALA A 499 -16.08 10.37 19.70
CA ALA A 499 -15.33 11.51 20.21
C ALA A 499 -14.04 11.10 20.96
N PHE A 500 -14.08 10.03 21.74
CA PHE A 500 -12.89 9.51 22.42
C PHE A 500 -11.82 9.03 21.43
N TYR A 501 -12.19 8.24 20.42
CA TYR A 501 -11.24 7.67 19.46
C TYR A 501 -10.77 8.67 18.40
N ARG A 502 -11.57 9.69 18.09
CA ARG A 502 -11.16 10.83 17.27
C ARG A 502 -10.06 11.65 17.95
N ASP A 503 -10.22 11.88 19.25
CA ASP A 503 -9.29 12.67 20.04
C ASP A 503 -8.06 11.84 20.47
N ASN A 504 -8.13 10.51 20.42
CA ASN A 504 -7.01 9.61 20.68
C ASN A 504 -5.93 9.71 19.58
N PRO A 505 -4.73 10.22 19.89
CA PRO A 505 -3.68 10.36 18.90
C PRO A 505 -2.86 9.08 18.75
N VAL A 506 -3.12 7.98 19.47
CA VAL A 506 -2.25 6.80 19.51
C VAL A 506 -2.93 5.55 18.98
N TRP A 507 -2.17 4.77 18.22
CA TRP A 507 -2.50 3.41 17.84
C TRP A 507 -1.34 2.45 18.18
N ILE A 508 -1.63 1.44 19.01
CA ILE A 508 -0.72 0.35 19.34
C ILE A 508 -1.53 -0.94 19.22
N ALA A 509 -0.90 -2.03 18.77
CA ALA A 509 -1.48 -3.37 18.78
C ALA A 509 -1.57 -3.91 20.23
N ASP A 510 -2.50 -3.36 21.01
CA ASP A 510 -2.71 -3.67 22.42
C ASP A 510 -3.20 -5.12 22.64
N PRO A 511 -2.58 -5.91 23.55
CA PRO A 511 -2.95 -7.30 23.79
C PRO A 511 -4.42 -7.52 24.16
N ALA A 512 -5.04 -6.62 24.94
CA ALA A 512 -6.45 -6.77 25.34
C ALA A 512 -7.40 -6.63 24.14
N THR A 513 -7.12 -5.66 23.27
CA THR A 513 -7.87 -5.44 22.03
C THR A 513 -7.63 -6.57 21.03
N GLN A 514 -6.41 -7.09 20.93
CA GLN A 514 -6.12 -8.28 20.11
C GLN A 514 -6.83 -9.53 20.63
N ALA A 515 -6.93 -9.71 21.94
CA ALA A 515 -7.68 -10.82 22.54
C ALA A 515 -9.19 -10.73 22.22
N TYR A 516 -9.77 -9.52 22.23
CA TYR A 516 -11.14 -9.27 21.76
C TYR A 516 -11.30 -9.68 20.29
N ILE A 517 -10.46 -9.13 19.40
CA ILE A 517 -10.54 -9.36 17.95
C ILE A 517 -10.38 -10.84 17.63
N LYS A 518 -9.41 -11.51 18.25
CA LYS A 518 -9.16 -12.94 18.09
C LYS A 518 -10.35 -13.77 18.60
N THR A 519 -10.92 -13.42 19.76
CA THR A 519 -12.11 -14.09 20.29
C THR A 519 -13.29 -13.99 19.32
N CYS A 520 -13.49 -12.87 18.64
CA CYS A 520 -14.53 -12.80 17.61
C CYS A 520 -14.10 -13.55 16.34
N GLN A 521 -12.97 -13.18 15.75
CA GLN A 521 -12.67 -13.51 14.35
C GLN A 521 -12.07 -14.92 14.16
N ALA A 522 -11.29 -15.42 15.13
CA ALA A 522 -10.51 -16.65 14.99
C ALA A 522 -11.16 -17.91 15.60
N THR A 523 -12.18 -17.77 16.44
CA THR A 523 -12.84 -18.89 17.14
C THR A 523 -14.06 -19.44 16.38
N GLN A 524 -14.58 -20.58 16.80
CA GLN A 524 -15.85 -21.18 16.37
C GLN A 524 -16.73 -21.49 17.58
N PRO A 525 -18.05 -21.73 17.40
CA PRO A 525 -18.90 -22.22 18.49
C PRO A 525 -18.30 -23.48 19.15
N GLY A 526 -18.23 -23.48 20.49
CA GLY A 526 -17.58 -24.52 21.30
C GLY A 526 -16.10 -24.27 21.65
N ASP A 527 -15.43 -23.36 20.95
CA ASP A 527 -14.06 -22.97 21.27
C ASP A 527 -13.99 -22.19 22.58
N SER A 528 -12.82 -22.24 23.21
CA SER A 528 -12.54 -21.45 24.41
C SER A 528 -12.36 -19.97 24.07
N ILE A 529 -12.88 -19.11 24.94
CA ILE A 529 -12.64 -17.66 24.90
C ILE A 529 -11.15 -17.39 25.13
N ASP A 530 -10.61 -16.33 24.51
CA ASP A 530 -9.23 -15.94 24.79
C ASP A 530 -9.10 -15.59 26.29
N PRO A 531 -8.16 -16.21 27.04
CA PRO A 531 -8.07 -16.03 28.48
C PRO A 531 -7.86 -14.57 28.91
N LEU A 532 -7.16 -13.77 28.08
CA LEU A 532 -6.97 -12.34 28.36
C LEU A 532 -8.30 -11.59 28.25
N TYR A 533 -9.10 -11.87 27.23
CA TYR A 533 -10.42 -11.24 27.09
C TYR A 533 -11.33 -11.58 28.28
N GLY A 534 -11.40 -12.87 28.66
CA GLY A 534 -12.20 -13.31 29.81
C GLY A 534 -11.81 -12.65 31.13
N LYS A 535 -10.52 -12.36 31.33
CA LYS A 535 -10.02 -11.63 32.51
C LYS A 535 -10.37 -10.14 32.47
N HIS A 536 -10.47 -9.54 31.29
CA HIS A 536 -10.58 -8.09 31.11
C HIS A 536 -12.01 -7.57 30.94
N VAL A 537 -12.97 -8.40 30.56
CA VAL A 537 -14.36 -7.98 30.25
C VAL A 537 -15.02 -7.15 31.37
N ARG A 538 -14.73 -7.46 32.65
CA ARG A 538 -15.28 -6.70 33.79
C ARG A 538 -14.69 -5.29 33.87
N THR A 539 -13.39 -5.16 33.64
CA THR A 539 -12.69 -3.87 33.61
C THR A 539 -13.03 -3.10 32.33
N ALA A 540 -13.29 -3.80 31.21
CA ALA A 540 -13.75 -3.20 29.96
C ALA A 540 -15.08 -2.46 30.15
N ALA A 541 -16.00 -2.98 30.97
CA ALA A 541 -17.25 -2.29 31.28
C ALA A 541 -17.04 -0.97 32.07
N LEU A 542 -16.10 -0.95 33.02
CA LEU A 542 -15.73 0.29 33.72
C LEU A 542 -15.04 1.29 32.78
N LEU A 543 -14.21 0.81 31.86
CA LEU A 543 -13.59 1.64 30.82
C LEU A 543 -14.64 2.21 29.87
N ASN A 544 -15.68 1.45 29.52
CA ASN A 544 -16.80 1.94 28.72
C ASN A 544 -17.51 3.11 29.43
N GLU A 545 -17.81 2.98 30.72
CA GLU A 545 -18.41 4.07 31.51
C GLU A 545 -17.49 5.32 31.56
N ALA A 546 -16.17 5.11 31.62
CA ALA A 546 -15.19 6.20 31.57
C ALA A 546 -15.16 6.90 30.20
N ILE A 547 -15.26 6.14 29.11
CA ILE A 547 -15.33 6.64 27.73
C ILE A 547 -16.64 7.43 27.53
N ASP A 548 -17.79 6.88 27.93
CA ASP A 548 -19.09 7.57 27.83
C ASP A 548 -19.07 8.92 28.59
N ALA A 549 -18.46 8.94 29.77
CA ALA A 549 -18.26 10.19 30.53
C ALA A 549 -17.34 11.19 29.80
N TYR A 550 -16.31 10.72 29.08
CA TYR A 550 -15.45 11.58 28.27
C TYR A 550 -16.24 12.22 27.12
N GLU A 551 -16.98 11.41 26.38
CA GLU A 551 -17.70 11.85 25.19
C GLU A 551 -18.86 12.79 25.49
N THR A 552 -19.39 12.71 26.71
CA THR A 552 -20.43 13.63 27.23
C THR A 552 -19.84 14.87 27.92
N GLY A 553 -18.51 15.07 27.88
CA GLY A 553 -17.83 16.24 28.43
C GLY A 553 -17.64 16.23 29.94
N GLN A 554 -17.94 15.12 30.62
CA GLN A 554 -17.75 14.96 32.07
C GLN A 554 -16.32 14.55 32.39
N TYR A 555 -15.34 15.37 31.98
CA TYR A 555 -13.91 15.00 32.02
C TYR A 555 -13.39 14.65 33.42
N GLU A 556 -13.88 15.30 34.48
CA GLU A 556 -13.54 14.97 35.87
C GLU A 556 -14.03 13.58 36.28
N ASN A 557 -15.29 13.28 35.99
CA ASN A 557 -15.88 11.97 36.25
C ASN A 557 -15.16 10.88 35.44
N SER A 558 -14.95 11.12 34.14
CA SER A 558 -14.19 10.25 33.25
C SER A 558 -12.78 9.96 33.79
N ARG A 559 -12.05 10.98 34.23
CA ARG A 559 -10.71 10.82 34.84
C ARG A 559 -10.76 9.92 36.06
N ASN A 560 -11.74 10.11 36.94
CA ASN A 560 -11.88 9.31 38.16
C ASN A 560 -12.17 7.83 37.83
N LEU A 561 -13.02 7.57 36.84
CA LEU A 561 -13.30 6.21 36.36
C LEU A 561 -12.08 5.56 35.72
N PHE A 562 -11.30 6.27 34.89
CA PHE A 562 -10.04 5.76 34.35
C PHE A 562 -8.99 5.49 35.43
N ARG A 563 -8.92 6.32 36.48
CA ARG A 563 -8.05 6.05 37.65
C ARG A 563 -8.48 4.80 38.38
N LEU A 564 -9.78 4.62 38.62
CA LEU A 564 -10.33 3.41 39.23
C LEU A 564 -10.04 2.17 38.37
N ALA A 565 -10.20 2.28 37.05
CA ALA A 565 -9.88 1.22 36.11
C ALA A 565 -8.39 0.87 36.18
N SER A 566 -7.48 1.86 36.21
CA SER A 566 -6.03 1.63 36.29
C SER A 566 -5.58 0.86 37.54
N GLN A 567 -6.38 0.90 38.61
CA GLN A 567 -6.13 0.20 39.87
C GLN A 567 -6.79 -1.19 39.92
N SER A 568 -7.66 -1.48 38.95
CA SER A 568 -8.40 -2.74 38.88
C SER A 568 -7.57 -3.84 38.21
N PRO A 569 -7.80 -5.13 38.52
CA PRO A 569 -7.17 -6.23 37.81
C PRO A 569 -7.43 -6.14 36.31
N GLY A 570 -6.34 -6.13 35.52
CA GLY A 570 -6.45 -5.95 34.08
C GLY A 570 -6.80 -4.52 33.65
N GLY A 571 -6.61 -3.54 34.53
CA GLY A 571 -6.69 -2.11 34.24
C GLY A 571 -5.50 -1.55 33.47
N ASP A 572 -4.40 -2.28 33.44
CA ASP A 572 -3.19 -1.90 32.70
C ASP A 572 -3.35 -2.21 31.21
N GLN A 573 -4.22 -1.44 30.56
CA GLN A 573 -4.52 -1.52 29.14
C GLN A 573 -4.23 -0.18 28.48
N LEU A 574 -3.97 -0.20 27.16
CA LEU A 574 -3.75 1.03 26.39
C LEU A 574 -4.90 2.03 26.55
N ARG A 575 -6.16 1.56 26.48
CA ARG A 575 -7.35 2.43 26.59
C ARG A 575 -7.40 3.19 27.91
N THR A 576 -6.96 2.57 29.01
CA THR A 576 -6.87 3.23 30.32
C THR A 576 -5.86 4.37 30.29
N GLN A 577 -4.67 4.13 29.75
CA GLN A 577 -3.62 5.15 29.70
C GLN A 577 -3.98 6.29 28.75
N VAL A 578 -4.58 5.99 27.59
CA VAL A 578 -5.13 6.97 26.66
C VAL A 578 -6.20 7.82 27.33
N GLY A 579 -7.13 7.20 28.06
CA GLY A 579 -8.16 7.93 28.80
C GLY A 579 -7.62 8.86 29.87
N LEU A 580 -6.60 8.42 30.64
CA LEU A 580 -5.89 9.28 31.57
C LEU A 580 -5.16 10.42 30.85
N TYR A 581 -4.54 10.17 29.70
CA TYR A 581 -3.92 11.21 28.89
C TYR A 581 -4.95 12.26 28.44
N LEU A 582 -6.03 11.82 27.78
CA LEU A 582 -7.05 12.72 27.22
C LEU A 582 -7.74 13.54 28.30
N THR A 583 -8.11 12.92 29.42
CA THR A 583 -8.78 13.64 30.52
C THR A 583 -7.86 14.62 31.23
N ASN A 584 -6.60 14.25 31.50
CA ASN A 584 -5.65 15.18 32.12
C ASN A 584 -5.32 16.35 31.18
N TRP A 585 -5.22 16.10 29.88
CA TRP A 585 -5.01 17.16 28.89
C TRP A 585 -6.20 18.12 28.84
N ARG A 586 -7.43 17.60 28.76
CA ARG A 586 -8.67 18.41 28.79
C ARG A 586 -8.83 19.23 30.07
N LEU A 587 -8.31 18.73 31.19
CA LEU A 587 -8.36 19.40 32.51
C LEU A 587 -7.12 20.28 32.79
N GLY A 588 -6.22 20.48 31.82
CA GLY A 588 -5.04 21.36 31.96
C GLY A 588 -3.97 20.83 32.94
N SER A 589 -4.00 19.54 33.27
CA SER A 589 -3.09 18.90 34.22
C SER A 589 -1.80 18.45 33.51
N GLN A 590 -0.85 19.38 33.29
CA GLN A 590 0.34 19.17 32.46
C GLN A 590 1.22 18.00 32.94
N GLU A 591 1.52 17.93 34.24
CA GLU A 591 2.38 16.87 34.80
C GLU A 591 1.74 15.48 34.62
N GLN A 592 0.45 15.37 34.93
CA GLN A 592 -0.30 14.12 34.82
C GLN A 592 -0.46 13.70 33.35
N THR A 593 -0.58 14.67 32.43
CA THR A 593 -0.57 14.44 30.99
C THR A 593 0.76 13.84 30.54
N ALA A 594 1.89 14.45 30.91
CA ALA A 594 3.22 13.94 30.59
C ALA A 594 3.47 12.54 31.18
N ASN A 595 3.02 12.28 32.41
CA ASN A 595 3.09 10.97 33.05
C ASN A 595 2.28 9.90 32.30
N ALA A 596 1.08 10.24 31.82
CA ALA A 596 0.28 9.33 31.01
C ALA A 596 0.94 9.05 29.65
N VAL A 597 1.47 10.07 28.97
CA VAL A 597 2.24 9.92 27.72
C VAL A 597 3.43 8.98 27.92
N SER A 598 4.23 9.17 28.98
CA SER A 598 5.37 8.29 29.27
C SER A 598 4.96 6.83 29.43
N ARG A 599 3.84 6.53 30.11
CA ARG A 599 3.32 5.16 30.23
C ARG A 599 2.85 4.58 28.90
N ILE A 600 2.21 5.38 28.04
CA ILE A 600 1.79 4.94 26.71
C ILE A 600 3.02 4.63 25.84
N VAL A 601 4.03 5.51 25.86
CA VAL A 601 5.28 5.31 25.13
C VAL A 601 5.98 4.03 25.57
N LYS A 602 6.09 3.78 26.87
CA LYS A 602 6.64 2.52 27.42
C LYS A 602 5.92 1.29 26.87
N THR A 603 4.59 1.30 26.92
CA THR A 603 3.74 0.23 26.38
C THR A 603 3.97 0.01 24.88
N GLY A 604 4.08 1.10 24.12
CA GLY A 604 4.38 1.06 22.69
C GLY A 604 5.76 0.48 22.36
N MET A 605 6.78 0.86 23.15
CA MET A 605 8.15 0.32 23.02
C MET A 605 8.22 -1.16 23.38
N ASP A 606 7.50 -1.60 24.43
CA ASP A 606 7.37 -3.02 24.80
C ASP A 606 6.69 -3.82 23.68
N SER A 607 5.71 -3.21 23.00
CA SER A 607 5.03 -3.76 21.82
C SER A 607 5.84 -3.63 20.53
N LYS A 608 7.05 -3.05 20.59
CA LYS A 608 7.96 -2.74 19.47
C LYS A 608 7.39 -1.82 18.39
N LYS A 609 6.23 -1.23 18.64
CA LYS A 609 5.47 -0.50 17.62
C LYS A 609 4.51 0.48 18.27
N ILE A 610 4.65 1.76 17.93
CA ILE A 610 3.74 2.83 18.34
C ILE A 610 3.41 3.72 17.16
N GLY A 611 2.13 3.85 16.82
CA GLY A 611 1.62 4.83 15.87
C GLY A 611 1.09 6.06 16.60
N ILE A 612 1.46 7.26 16.16
CA ILE A 612 0.85 8.50 16.63
C ILE A 612 0.33 9.34 15.46
N ILE A 613 -0.81 9.99 15.63
CA ILE A 613 -1.36 10.95 14.68
C ILE A 613 -0.70 12.30 14.95
N LEU A 614 0.03 12.79 13.95
CA LEU A 614 0.58 14.14 13.97
C LEU A 614 -0.22 15.05 13.04
N PRO A 615 -0.56 16.27 13.46
CA PRO A 615 -1.40 17.20 12.70
C PRO A 615 -0.59 17.88 11.61
N PHE A 616 -0.14 17.14 10.60
CA PHE A 616 0.50 17.72 9.42
C PHE A 616 -0.48 18.59 8.63
N GLY A 617 0.03 19.66 8.03
CA GLY A 617 -0.73 20.43 7.05
C GLY A 617 -1.13 19.56 5.84
N PRO A 618 -2.26 19.86 5.17
CA PRO A 618 -2.64 19.19 3.93
C PRO A 618 -1.50 19.23 2.90
N GLY A 619 -1.13 18.08 2.34
CA GLY A 619 -0.01 17.98 1.39
C GLY A 619 1.37 18.39 1.92
N SER A 620 1.49 18.67 3.23
CA SER A 620 2.68 19.28 3.83
C SER A 620 3.43 18.33 4.75
N THR A 621 4.73 18.59 4.90
CA THR A 621 5.62 17.94 5.85
C THR A 621 5.69 18.66 7.19
N ARG A 622 5.14 19.87 7.28
CA ARG A 622 5.12 20.67 8.52
C ARG A 622 3.86 20.39 9.32
N LEU A 623 3.99 20.43 10.65
CA LEU A 623 2.84 20.45 11.55
C LEU A 623 2.07 21.75 11.36
N ARG A 624 0.75 21.66 11.51
CA ARG A 624 -0.13 22.83 11.44
C ARG A 624 0.23 23.85 12.52
N GLU A 625 0.09 25.12 12.17
CA GLU A 625 0.43 26.26 13.04
C GLU A 625 -0.79 26.96 13.64
N ASP A 626 -1.99 26.65 13.15
CA ASP A 626 -3.23 27.30 13.53
C ASP A 626 -3.70 26.94 14.95
N GLU A 627 -3.20 25.83 15.51
CA GLU A 627 -3.50 25.40 16.88
C GLU A 627 -2.20 25.15 17.68
N PRO A 628 -1.67 26.16 18.39
CA PRO A 628 -0.40 26.03 19.13
C PRO A 628 -0.38 24.88 20.14
N GLN A 629 -1.51 24.57 20.77
CA GLN A 629 -1.64 23.47 21.73
C GLN A 629 -1.35 22.11 21.08
N HIS A 630 -1.71 21.92 19.80
CA HIS A 630 -1.41 20.69 19.07
C HIS A 630 0.09 20.51 18.82
N ARG A 631 0.82 21.61 18.60
CA ARG A 631 2.27 21.59 18.45
C ARG A 631 2.96 21.22 19.76
N GLU A 632 2.56 21.83 20.87
CA GLU A 632 3.10 21.52 22.19
C GLU A 632 2.91 20.03 22.55
N VAL A 633 1.71 19.51 22.31
CA VAL A 633 1.39 18.09 22.53
C VAL A 633 2.20 17.18 21.60
N SER A 634 2.34 17.54 20.32
CA SER A 634 3.17 16.78 19.37
C SER A 634 4.64 16.72 19.83
N ASN A 635 5.18 17.85 20.30
CA ASN A 635 6.54 17.92 20.83
C ASN A 635 6.70 17.08 22.10
N LEU A 636 5.71 17.06 22.99
CA LEU A 636 5.69 16.19 24.16
C LEU A 636 5.80 14.72 23.76
N TRP A 637 4.99 14.26 22.79
CA TRP A 637 5.05 12.89 22.28
C TRP A 637 6.43 12.54 21.71
N LEU A 638 6.93 13.35 20.77
CA LEU A 638 8.22 13.09 20.12
C LEU A 638 9.38 13.08 21.13
N THR A 639 9.36 13.99 22.12
CA THR A 639 10.38 14.04 23.17
C THR A 639 10.34 12.81 24.07
N GLN A 640 9.16 12.34 24.46
CA GLN A 640 9.02 11.16 25.33
C GLN A 640 9.43 9.88 24.60
N ILE A 641 9.04 9.72 23.33
CA ILE A 641 9.48 8.61 22.47
C ILE A 641 11.00 8.60 22.34
N ALA A 642 11.60 9.76 22.08
CA ALA A 642 13.05 9.89 21.92
C ALA A 642 13.80 9.53 23.21
N LYS A 643 13.37 10.06 24.35
CA LYS A 643 13.96 9.76 25.67
C LYS A 643 13.91 8.27 25.99
N GLU A 644 12.74 7.65 25.85
CA GLU A 644 12.56 6.22 26.12
C GLU A 644 13.43 5.35 25.21
N ALA A 645 13.55 5.70 23.93
CA ALA A 645 14.41 4.98 22.98
C ALA A 645 15.89 5.05 23.37
N VAL A 646 16.37 6.20 23.87
CA VAL A 646 17.74 6.32 24.38
C VAL A 646 17.93 5.49 25.64
N GLU A 647 17.03 5.62 26.62
CA GLU A 647 17.09 4.89 27.89
C GLU A 647 17.16 3.37 27.68
N ARG A 648 16.45 2.87 26.66
CA ARG A 648 16.42 1.44 26.30
C ARG A 648 17.54 0.99 25.37
N GLY A 649 18.38 1.89 24.86
CA GLY A 649 19.36 1.52 23.82
C GLY A 649 18.72 1.03 22.50
N SER A 650 17.45 1.39 22.23
CA SER A 650 16.70 0.96 21.04
C SER A 650 16.99 1.79 19.79
N CYS A 651 17.04 1.17 18.62
CA CYS A 651 17.01 1.87 17.33
C CYS A 651 15.58 1.93 16.79
N LEU A 652 15.24 3.00 16.07
CA LEU A 652 13.89 3.25 15.60
C LEU A 652 13.81 3.34 14.08
N GLU A 653 12.85 2.65 13.50
CA GLU A 653 12.33 2.94 12.16
C GLU A 653 11.12 3.88 12.31
N ILE A 654 11.21 5.09 11.76
CA ILE A 654 10.16 6.11 11.73
C ILE A 654 9.45 5.99 10.39
N ILE A 655 8.19 5.62 10.43
CA ILE A 655 7.41 5.21 9.27
C ILE A 655 6.29 6.23 9.06
N GLY A 656 6.34 6.94 7.93
CA GLY A 656 5.28 7.85 7.53
C GLY A 656 4.18 7.13 6.76
N HIS A 657 2.92 7.44 7.08
CA HIS A 657 1.74 6.99 6.33
C HIS A 657 0.98 8.16 5.71
N THR A 658 0.23 7.87 4.65
CA THR A 658 -0.72 8.80 4.02
C THR A 658 -2.03 8.10 3.68
N HIS A 659 -3.13 8.85 3.80
CA HIS A 659 -4.43 8.37 3.36
C HIS A 659 -4.47 8.23 1.83
N ALA A 660 -5.38 7.39 1.34
CA ALA A 660 -5.47 7.02 -0.07
C ALA A 660 -6.25 8.02 -0.95
N LEU A 661 -6.20 9.31 -0.63
CA LEU A 661 -6.69 10.38 -1.50
C LEU A 661 -5.53 10.95 -2.32
N GLY A 662 -5.76 11.20 -3.61
CA GLY A 662 -4.75 11.74 -4.51
C GLY A 662 -3.78 10.68 -5.07
N PRO A 663 -2.81 11.10 -5.91
CA PRO A 663 -1.91 10.20 -6.61
C PRO A 663 -0.99 9.41 -5.65
N GLU A 664 -0.92 8.09 -5.82
CA GLU A 664 -0.11 7.20 -4.98
C GLU A 664 1.37 7.63 -4.90
N MET A 665 1.95 8.08 -6.02
CA MET A 665 3.34 8.57 -6.05
C MET A 665 3.56 9.77 -5.12
N LEU A 666 2.59 10.69 -5.03
CA LEU A 666 2.67 11.84 -4.12
C LEU A 666 2.50 11.38 -2.67
N ASN A 667 1.58 10.46 -2.42
CA ASN A 667 1.34 9.88 -1.11
C ASN A 667 2.57 9.15 -0.56
N GLN A 668 3.28 8.40 -1.40
CA GLN A 668 4.55 7.74 -1.04
C GLN A 668 5.67 8.75 -0.75
N ARG A 669 5.82 9.78 -1.61
CA ARG A 669 6.82 10.84 -1.40
C ARG A 669 6.53 11.68 -0.15
N LEU A 670 5.26 11.95 0.12
CA LEU A 670 4.85 12.73 1.28
C LEU A 670 5.06 11.94 2.58
N ALA A 671 4.78 10.64 2.56
CA ALA A 671 5.02 9.72 3.67
C ALA A 671 6.50 9.73 4.12
N ILE A 672 7.46 9.48 3.21
CA ILE A 672 8.89 9.48 3.55
C ILE A 672 9.36 10.86 4.06
N ARG A 673 8.89 11.96 3.45
CA ARG A 673 9.29 13.30 3.88
C ARG A 673 8.76 13.69 5.26
N ARG A 674 7.56 13.21 5.63
CA ARG A 674 7.01 13.39 6.99
C ARG A 674 7.80 12.59 8.01
N ALA A 675 8.22 11.37 7.67
CA ALA A 675 9.09 10.57 8.53
C ALA A 675 10.44 11.26 8.76
N GLU A 676 11.07 11.81 7.71
CA GLU A 676 12.32 12.58 7.84
C GLU A 676 12.15 13.84 8.69
N PHE A 677 11.04 14.57 8.51
CA PHE A 677 10.74 15.72 9.36
C PHE A 677 10.67 15.32 10.84
N VAL A 678 9.96 14.22 11.15
CA VAL A 678 9.86 13.72 12.53
C VAL A 678 11.20 13.27 13.08
N LYS A 679 12.02 12.57 12.27
CA LYS A 679 13.39 12.19 12.62
C LYS A 679 14.21 13.41 13.05
N GLN A 680 14.15 14.49 12.28
CA GLN A 680 14.86 15.74 12.59
C GLN A 680 14.38 16.38 13.91
N GLN A 681 13.07 16.40 14.15
CA GLN A 681 12.52 16.92 15.41
C GLN A 681 12.97 16.09 16.61
N MET A 682 12.95 14.76 16.50
CA MET A 682 13.42 13.87 17.57
C MET A 682 14.92 14.01 17.82
N GLN A 683 15.73 14.13 16.77
CA GLN A 683 17.17 14.37 16.89
C GLN A 683 17.48 15.71 17.56
N SER A 684 16.68 16.74 17.28
CA SER A 684 16.82 18.04 17.96
C SER A 684 16.46 17.96 19.44
N ALA A 685 15.47 17.13 19.81
CA ALA A 685 15.07 16.93 21.21
C ALA A 685 16.05 16.02 21.98
N GLU A 686 16.65 15.05 21.30
CA GLU A 686 17.58 14.08 21.87
C GLU A 686 18.71 13.71 20.88
N PRO A 687 19.83 14.45 20.91
CA PRO A 687 20.92 14.28 19.95
C PRO A 687 21.57 12.88 19.96
N ARG A 688 21.46 12.13 21.06
CA ARG A 688 22.01 10.76 21.17
C ARG A 688 21.34 9.75 20.23
N LEU A 689 20.22 10.11 19.60
CA LEU A 689 19.53 9.27 18.60
C LEU A 689 19.95 9.52 17.15
N ALA A 690 20.83 10.49 16.86
CA ALA A 690 21.13 10.94 15.50
C ALA A 690 21.36 9.79 14.50
N ASN A 691 22.12 8.77 14.89
CA ASN A 691 22.45 7.63 14.04
C ASN A 691 21.62 6.37 14.33
N ARG A 692 20.70 6.43 15.30
CA ARG A 692 19.88 5.30 15.75
C ARG A 692 18.45 5.34 15.20
N MET A 693 18.23 6.12 14.14
CA MET A 693 16.92 6.33 13.53
C MET A 693 16.96 6.25 12.01
N LEU A 694 16.04 5.48 11.43
CA LEU A 694 15.80 5.39 10.00
C LEU A 694 14.43 5.98 9.66
N ALA A 695 14.30 6.67 8.54
CA ALA A 695 13.01 7.16 8.06
C ALA A 695 12.55 6.32 6.86
N VAL A 696 11.29 5.91 6.87
CA VAL A 696 10.66 5.08 5.83
C VAL A 696 9.30 5.66 5.49
N GLY A 697 8.92 5.62 4.20
CA GLY A 697 7.57 5.94 3.75
C GLY A 697 6.82 4.67 3.38
N ARG A 698 5.57 4.54 3.85
CA ARG A 698 4.65 3.44 3.46
C ARG A 698 3.48 3.90 2.61
N GLY A 699 3.35 5.22 2.40
CA GLY A 699 2.22 5.78 1.67
C GLY A 699 0.89 5.22 2.16
N THR A 700 0.15 4.58 1.24
CA THR A 700 -1.16 3.98 1.51
C THR A 700 -1.13 2.47 1.76
N ASP A 701 0.05 1.83 1.67
CA ASP A 701 0.21 0.37 1.65
C ASP A 701 -0.28 -0.32 2.94
N ASP A 702 -0.20 0.41 4.07
CA ASP A 702 -0.55 -0.06 5.42
C ASP A 702 -1.66 0.79 6.06
N ASN A 703 -2.60 1.27 5.24
CA ASN A 703 -3.80 1.96 5.73
C ASN A 703 -4.68 1.01 6.55
N LEU A 704 -5.08 1.48 7.74
CA LEU A 704 -5.94 0.77 8.68
C LEU A 704 -7.42 0.96 8.31
N ILE A 705 -7.79 2.18 7.88
CA ILE A 705 -9.18 2.53 7.55
C ILE A 705 -9.41 2.41 6.05
N GLY A 706 -8.67 3.18 5.25
CA GLY A 706 -8.66 3.12 3.80
C GLY A 706 -9.94 3.63 3.14
N SER A 707 -10.62 4.63 3.73
CA SER A 707 -11.91 5.12 3.23
C SER A 707 -11.81 6.12 2.08
N ARG A 708 -10.62 6.71 1.88
CA ARG A 708 -10.31 7.67 0.80
C ARG A 708 -11.12 8.97 0.87
N THR A 709 -11.65 9.32 2.03
CA THR A 709 -12.39 10.58 2.22
C THR A 709 -11.46 11.75 2.50
N GLY A 710 -10.25 11.49 3.02
CA GLY A 710 -9.29 12.53 3.42
C GLY A 710 -9.73 13.37 4.62
N ASP A 711 -10.83 13.00 5.27
CA ASP A 711 -11.39 13.67 6.44
C ASP A 711 -10.93 13.00 7.75
N VAL A 712 -11.68 13.20 8.83
CA VAL A 712 -11.36 12.64 10.15
C VAL A 712 -11.40 11.10 10.18
N LYS A 713 -12.12 10.46 9.25
CA LYS A 713 -12.21 8.99 9.15
C LYS A 713 -10.84 8.38 8.86
N ASP A 714 -10.06 9.01 7.99
CA ASP A 714 -8.73 8.55 7.58
C ASP A 714 -7.61 9.08 8.49
N ALA A 715 -7.90 9.61 9.68
CA ALA A 715 -6.88 10.20 10.55
C ALA A 715 -5.76 9.21 10.93
N LEU A 716 -6.12 7.94 11.20
CA LEU A 716 -5.18 6.86 11.50
C LEU A 716 -4.28 6.46 10.32
N ASP A 717 -4.72 6.73 9.10
CA ASP A 717 -3.96 6.47 7.87
C ASP A 717 -2.92 7.58 7.61
N ARG A 718 -2.90 8.64 8.42
CA ARG A 718 -1.90 9.71 8.40
C ARG A 718 -0.91 9.63 9.56
N ARG A 719 -0.94 8.55 10.33
CA ARG A 719 -0.07 8.37 11.49
C ARG A 719 1.41 8.36 11.10
N VAL A 720 2.26 8.68 12.07
CA VAL A 720 3.68 8.34 12.06
C VAL A 720 3.89 7.21 13.03
N GLU A 721 4.53 6.16 12.56
CA GLU A 721 4.71 4.92 13.28
C GLU A 721 6.19 4.74 13.63
N PHE A 722 6.49 4.38 14.87
CA PHE A 722 7.83 4.16 15.37
C PHE A 722 7.96 2.68 15.67
N SER A 723 8.79 1.98 14.91
CA SER A 723 9.08 0.57 15.12
C SER A 723 10.46 0.41 15.76
N VAL A 724 10.52 -0.40 16.82
CA VAL A 724 11.79 -0.75 17.46
C VAL A 724 12.49 -1.81 16.61
N ILE A 725 13.66 -1.45 16.09
CA ILE A 725 14.49 -2.30 15.24
C ILE A 725 15.83 -2.62 15.92
N PRO A 726 16.52 -3.71 15.53
CA PRO A 726 17.89 -3.93 15.94
C PRO A 726 18.77 -2.74 15.53
N CYS A 727 19.70 -2.35 16.41
CA CYS A 727 20.75 -1.41 16.03
C CYS A 727 21.75 -2.12 15.12
N ASP A 728 22.19 -1.44 14.05
CA ASP A 728 23.21 -1.97 13.16
C ASP A 728 24.54 -2.08 13.95
N PRO A 729 25.19 -3.27 13.99
CA PRO A 729 26.47 -3.43 14.69
C PRO A 729 27.64 -2.67 14.04
N ALA A 730 27.44 -1.99 12.91
CA ALA A 730 28.47 -1.22 12.22
C ALA A 730 28.67 0.24 12.73
N GLU A 731 28.03 0.64 13.84
CA GLU A 731 28.22 1.97 14.47
C GLU A 731 28.78 1.92 15.90
#